data_AF-A0A8D3WDG8-F1
#
_entry.id   AF-A0A8D3WDG8-F1
#
_cell.length_a   1.000
_cell.length_b   1.000
_cell.length_c   1.000
_cell.angle_alpha   90.00
_cell.angle_beta   90.00
_cell.angle_gamma   90.00
#
_symmetry.space_group_name_H-M   'P 1'
#
loop_
_entity.id
_entity.type
_entity.pdbx_description
1 polymer ?
#
loop_
_entity_poly.entity_id
_entity_poly.type
_entity_poly.pdbx_seq_one_letter_code
_entity_poly.pdbx_strand_id
1 'polypeptide(L)'
;MRSQHYGVPLERSDCLELRRHRNSCKPENFGKWLGGFGAGKRLAVDLFSGAGGLSLGLERAGWTVAAAVDFDQRALRTHAANFPGMSLHMDLGNPDERDRLVEMLAPAKIDLVAGGPPCQPFSRAGRSKIRSLVEHHGRDPQDRRKELWSAYLDVVKRLRPRAVLMENVPDMGLGDDFFVVRTIEEQLENLGYATQVRLVDAWKYGVPQHRKRLILLARNDVERFSWRQELEQEQRTTLRDAIGDLPVLPVVPTERVGQRELPYDEPSELSGFGKDMRKWARKDRVWDHMTRRVRKDDAEIFSSMDSKTLYSQITPELQRYKADHFTDKYKKLDWADLSRSITAHIAKDGYWYIHPDQDQPRTLTVREAARVQTFPDRFRFAGTRSDAFRQIGNAVPPLLGEAAAEALLPVGDEQPSEGGLKPHWRTVRRDLTAWAEERRESEDWYQLPGDQMSGLQAAVVAILSGTRIQPTQLAEMVEIVRGQTSLSKAALETLTAAAPSEAAKARVARLTTVIDQSSVWDNEEKVREQLKLKPAEATVYRLLVGEDLLWIGQGALRVAARLHGSDSDRTNRLSDGRVDLVKLVGAGEDAPLRMAALRLIGSSFCRAKEPLCEVCPLSKYCVARERVSGDLFTDALTGTHGRETVPTQAREPGRTGGQR
;
A
#
# COMPACT_ATOMS: atom_id res chain seq x y z
N MET A 1 -22.01 37.08 32.90
CA MET A 1 -20.89 36.11 32.83
C MET A 1 -21.11 35.04 33.90
N ARG A 2 -21.70 33.89 33.56
CA ARG A 2 -21.71 32.70 34.42
C ARG A 2 -20.72 31.70 33.83
N SER A 3 -19.64 31.44 34.56
CA SER A 3 -18.61 30.46 34.24
C SER A 3 -19.18 29.04 34.41
N GLN A 4 -19.95 28.56 33.45
CA GLN A 4 -20.27 27.13 33.40
C GLN A 4 -19.05 26.39 32.85
N HIS A 5 -18.45 25.53 33.68
CA HIS A 5 -17.36 24.64 33.28
C HIS A 5 -17.76 23.82 32.05
N TYR A 6 -17.17 24.15 30.90
CA TYR A 6 -17.41 23.57 29.58
C TYR A 6 -16.73 22.19 29.38
N GLY A 7 -16.61 21.40 30.46
CA GLY A 7 -15.82 20.17 30.49
C GLY A 7 -16.66 18.92 30.71
N VAL A 8 -16.36 17.86 29.97
CA VAL A 8 -16.68 16.50 30.43
C VAL A 8 -15.69 16.15 31.53
N PRO A 9 -16.12 15.52 32.64
CA PRO A 9 -15.18 14.92 33.57
C PRO A 9 -14.16 14.04 32.83
N LEU A 10 -12.87 14.34 32.99
CA LEU A 10 -11.79 13.52 32.42
C LEU A 10 -11.75 12.19 33.16
N GLU A 11 -12.37 11.18 32.56
CA GLU A 11 -12.43 9.84 33.13
C GLU A 11 -11.48 8.89 32.39
N ARG A 12 -10.48 8.37 33.10
CA ARG A 12 -9.73 7.20 32.66
C ARG A 12 -10.52 5.98 33.14
N SER A 13 -10.88 5.08 32.23
CA SER A 13 -11.45 3.80 32.63
C SER A 13 -10.40 2.99 33.38
N ASP A 14 -10.86 2.01 34.15
CA ASP A 14 -9.99 1.03 34.78
C ASP A 14 -9.08 0.34 33.76
N CYS A 15 -7.87 0.03 34.21
CA CYS A 15 -6.89 -0.70 33.42
C CYS A 15 -7.20 -2.20 33.53
N LEU A 16 -7.67 -2.81 32.44
CA LEU A 16 -7.97 -4.24 32.43
C LEU A 16 -6.67 -5.05 32.36
N GLU A 17 -6.46 -5.92 33.34
CA GLU A 17 -5.43 -6.95 33.28
C GLU A 17 -6.03 -8.27 32.81
N LEU A 18 -5.34 -8.94 31.89
CA LEU A 18 -5.77 -10.22 31.33
C LEU A 18 -4.77 -11.30 31.74
N ARG A 19 -5.30 -12.46 32.10
CA ARG A 19 -4.48 -13.65 32.28
C ARG A 19 -3.87 -14.04 30.93
N ARG A 20 -2.62 -14.47 30.95
CA ARG A 20 -1.95 -14.98 29.75
C ARG A 20 -2.67 -16.23 29.26
N HIS A 21 -2.63 -16.44 27.95
CA HIS A 21 -3.14 -17.64 27.30
C HIS A 21 -2.47 -18.88 27.91
N ARG A 22 -3.25 -19.97 28.06
CA ARG A 22 -2.79 -21.21 28.69
C ARG A 22 -1.57 -21.84 28.02
N ASN A 23 -1.40 -21.60 26.72
CA ASN A 23 -0.28 -22.09 25.92
C ASN A 23 0.70 -20.95 25.56
N SER A 24 0.68 -19.84 26.29
CA SER A 24 1.75 -18.85 26.20
C SER A 24 3.01 -19.38 26.91
N CYS A 25 4.18 -18.99 26.44
CA CYS A 25 5.45 -19.31 27.10
C CYS A 25 6.32 -18.07 27.27
N LYS A 26 7.33 -18.21 28.14
CA LYS A 26 8.45 -17.27 28.25
C LYS A 26 9.65 -17.83 27.47
N PRO A 27 10.63 -17.00 27.07
CA PRO A 27 11.80 -17.43 26.30
C PRO A 27 12.51 -18.67 26.87
N GLU A 28 12.71 -18.73 28.18
CA GLU A 28 13.37 -19.85 28.86
C GLU A 28 12.62 -21.19 28.73
N ASN A 29 11.32 -21.15 28.40
CA ASN A 29 10.47 -22.33 28.24
C ASN A 29 10.12 -22.61 26.77
N PHE A 30 10.70 -21.88 25.81
CA PHE A 30 10.33 -22.00 24.40
C PHE A 30 10.64 -23.40 23.84
N GLY A 31 11.78 -24.00 24.19
CA GLY A 31 12.11 -25.38 23.79
C GLY A 31 11.08 -26.42 24.26
N LYS A 32 10.60 -26.30 25.50
CA LYS A 32 9.52 -27.16 26.02
C LYS A 32 8.20 -26.90 25.31
N TRP A 33 7.91 -25.65 24.98
CA TRP A 33 6.72 -25.29 24.22
C TRP A 33 6.74 -25.89 22.81
N LEU A 34 7.88 -25.86 22.13
CA LEU A 34 8.10 -26.49 20.83
C LEU A 34 7.88 -28.00 20.87
N GLY A 35 8.42 -28.68 21.89
CA GLY A 35 8.22 -30.13 22.07
C GLY A 35 6.79 -30.53 22.50
N GLY A 36 6.00 -29.57 23.00
CA GLY A 36 4.64 -29.78 23.45
C GLY A 36 3.60 -29.22 22.48
N PHE A 37 3.15 -27.99 22.72
CA PHE A 37 2.07 -27.38 21.94
C PHE A 37 2.47 -27.04 20.50
N GLY A 38 3.72 -26.64 20.28
CA GLY A 38 4.25 -26.29 18.97
C GLY A 38 4.59 -27.49 18.08
N ALA A 39 4.58 -28.72 18.62
CA ALA A 39 5.01 -29.91 17.90
C ALA A 39 4.09 -30.18 16.70
N GLY A 40 4.68 -30.33 15.50
CA GLY A 40 3.94 -30.58 14.25
C GLY A 40 3.07 -29.40 13.78
N LYS A 41 3.21 -28.21 14.37
CA LYS A 41 2.49 -27.01 13.94
C LYS A 41 3.29 -26.24 12.89
N ARG A 42 2.59 -25.47 12.06
CA ARG A 42 3.20 -24.52 11.11
C ARG A 42 3.49 -23.23 11.85
N LEU A 43 4.75 -22.95 12.13
CA LEU A 43 5.13 -21.88 13.05
C LEU A 43 5.26 -20.55 12.33
N ALA A 44 4.62 -19.51 12.87
CA ALA A 44 4.71 -18.14 12.40
C ALA A 44 5.33 -17.22 13.46
N VAL A 45 6.01 -16.17 13.00
CA VAL A 45 6.47 -15.05 13.82
C VAL A 45 5.78 -13.79 13.34
N ASP A 46 5.15 -13.04 14.26
CA ASP A 46 4.50 -11.75 13.97
C ASP A 46 5.36 -10.59 14.51
N LEU A 47 6.01 -9.86 13.62
CA LEU A 47 6.84 -8.70 13.93
C LEU A 47 6.01 -7.42 13.90
N PHE A 48 6.20 -6.54 14.87
CA PHE A 48 5.36 -5.34 15.05
C PHE A 48 3.89 -5.73 15.27
N SER A 49 3.67 -6.75 16.11
CA SER A 49 2.41 -7.48 16.22
C SER A 49 1.23 -6.63 16.73
N GLY A 50 1.53 -5.54 17.43
CA GLY A 50 0.55 -4.78 18.20
C GLY A 50 -0.25 -5.70 19.12
N ALA A 51 -1.57 -5.53 19.11
CA ALA A 51 -2.48 -6.38 19.88
C ALA A 51 -2.73 -7.76 19.26
N GLY A 52 -2.17 -8.05 18.08
CA GLY A 52 -2.30 -9.32 17.38
C GLY A 52 -3.50 -9.42 16.42
N GLY A 53 -3.86 -8.33 15.74
CA GLY A 53 -4.87 -8.41 14.67
C GLY A 53 -4.41 -9.29 13.50
N LEU A 54 -3.16 -9.11 13.07
CA LEU A 54 -2.53 -9.96 12.06
C LEU A 54 -2.34 -11.38 12.58
N SER A 55 -1.75 -11.56 13.77
CA SER A 55 -1.69 -12.85 14.49
C SER A 55 -3.00 -13.62 14.51
N LEU A 56 -4.15 -12.96 14.74
CA LEU A 56 -5.44 -13.62 14.68
C LEU A 56 -5.80 -14.11 13.27
N GLY A 57 -5.51 -13.32 12.25
CA GLY A 57 -5.65 -13.75 10.86
C GLY A 57 -4.78 -14.96 10.54
N LEU A 58 -3.53 -14.99 11.03
CA LEU A 58 -2.61 -16.13 10.87
C LEU A 58 -3.19 -17.40 11.50
N GLU A 59 -3.63 -17.34 12.76
CA GLU A 59 -4.22 -18.49 13.47
C GLU A 59 -5.51 -18.99 12.80
N ARG A 60 -6.34 -18.08 12.27
CA ARG A 60 -7.56 -18.44 11.53
C ARG A 60 -7.23 -19.18 10.22
N ALA A 61 -6.18 -18.75 9.52
CA ALA A 61 -5.69 -19.41 8.31
C ALA A 61 -4.97 -20.75 8.58
N GLY A 62 -4.78 -21.15 9.85
CA GLY A 62 -4.18 -22.43 10.23
C GLY A 62 -2.68 -22.40 10.52
N TRP A 63 -2.10 -21.21 10.71
CA TRP A 63 -0.75 -21.03 11.26
C TRP A 63 -0.79 -21.05 12.79
N THR A 64 0.36 -21.21 13.43
CA THR A 64 0.49 -21.08 14.89
C THR A 64 1.54 -20.03 15.22
N VAL A 65 1.16 -18.97 15.93
CA VAL A 65 2.08 -17.89 16.30
C VAL A 65 3.00 -18.39 17.40
N ALA A 66 4.26 -18.64 17.05
CA ALA A 66 5.30 -19.10 17.97
C ALA A 66 5.91 -17.94 18.76
N ALA A 67 6.03 -16.78 18.12
CA ALA A 67 6.49 -15.56 18.75
C ALA A 67 5.84 -14.33 18.12
N ALA A 68 5.55 -13.34 18.95
CA ALA A 68 5.15 -12.02 18.53
C ALA A 68 6.04 -10.98 19.19
N VAL A 69 6.44 -9.95 18.43
CA VAL A 69 7.41 -8.95 18.85
C VAL A 69 6.82 -7.56 18.69
N ASP A 70 6.86 -6.77 19.76
CA ASP A 70 6.45 -5.36 19.71
C ASP A 70 7.18 -4.55 20.80
N PHE A 71 7.25 -3.22 20.61
CA PHE A 71 7.81 -2.30 21.61
C PHE A 71 6.71 -1.78 22.56
N ASP A 72 5.42 -1.89 22.20
CA ASP A 72 4.32 -1.51 23.07
C ASP A 72 3.98 -2.66 24.03
N GLN A 73 4.51 -2.57 25.24
CA GLN A 73 4.25 -3.51 26.33
C GLN A 73 2.74 -3.70 26.62
N ARG A 74 1.87 -2.71 26.40
CA ARG A 74 0.42 -2.83 26.63
C ARG A 74 -0.22 -3.71 25.55
N ALA A 75 0.16 -3.49 24.29
CA ALA A 75 -0.29 -4.31 23.18
C ALA A 75 0.16 -5.78 23.36
N LEU A 76 1.39 -6.01 23.84
CA LEU A 76 1.88 -7.35 24.16
C LEU A 76 1.14 -8.03 25.33
N ARG A 77 0.59 -7.28 26.28
CA ARG A 77 -0.28 -7.87 27.32
C ARG A 77 -1.56 -8.41 26.69
N THR A 78 -2.14 -7.68 25.75
CA THR A 78 -3.28 -8.15 24.95
C THR A 78 -2.89 -9.36 24.11
N HIS A 79 -1.77 -9.31 23.41
CA HIS A 79 -1.28 -10.43 22.60
C HIS A 79 -1.09 -11.68 23.47
N ALA A 80 -0.35 -11.58 24.56
CA ALA A 80 -0.08 -12.68 25.47
C ALA A 80 -1.34 -13.30 26.10
N ALA A 81 -2.44 -12.55 26.20
CA ALA A 81 -3.71 -13.06 26.71
C ALA A 81 -4.50 -13.87 25.67
N ASN A 82 -4.33 -13.55 24.39
CA ASN A 82 -5.14 -14.13 23.31
C ASN A 82 -4.41 -15.22 22.50
N PHE A 83 -3.08 -15.25 22.53
CA PHE A 83 -2.27 -16.12 21.66
C PHE A 83 -1.34 -17.07 22.42
N PRO A 84 -1.04 -18.25 21.84
CA PRO A 84 0.01 -19.12 22.35
C PRO A 84 1.41 -18.52 22.07
N GLY A 85 2.45 -19.25 22.46
CA GLY A 85 3.83 -18.87 22.15
C GLY A 85 4.35 -17.69 22.98
N MET A 86 5.39 -17.04 22.47
CA MET A 86 6.06 -15.93 23.12
C MET A 86 5.44 -14.58 22.74
N SER A 87 5.45 -13.64 23.68
CA SER A 87 5.13 -12.23 23.42
C SER A 87 6.28 -11.40 23.97
N LEU A 88 7.12 -10.90 23.07
CA LEU A 88 8.46 -10.39 23.34
C LEU A 88 8.47 -8.87 23.23
N HIS A 89 8.83 -8.20 24.33
CA HIS A 89 8.99 -6.77 24.37
C HIS A 89 10.38 -6.40 23.86
N MET A 90 10.46 -5.98 22.59
CA MET A 90 11.71 -5.69 21.90
C MET A 90 11.52 -4.53 20.89
N ASP A 91 12.51 -3.66 20.80
CA ASP A 91 12.69 -2.67 19.76
C ASP A 91 13.53 -3.26 18.60
N LEU A 92 12.83 -3.69 17.54
CA LEU A 92 13.47 -4.22 16.33
C LEU A 92 14.34 -3.19 15.59
N GLY A 93 14.25 -1.90 15.92
CA GLY A 93 15.20 -0.89 15.44
C GLY A 93 16.63 -1.14 15.95
N ASN A 94 16.76 -1.79 17.11
CA ASN A 94 18.05 -2.15 17.71
C ASN A 94 18.60 -3.47 17.12
N PRO A 95 19.77 -3.47 16.45
CA PRO A 95 20.39 -4.69 15.93
C PRO A 95 20.63 -5.77 16.99
N ASP A 96 21.08 -5.40 18.19
CA ASP A 96 21.37 -6.36 19.26
C ASP A 96 20.11 -7.11 19.71
N GLU A 97 18.95 -6.46 19.63
CA GLU A 97 17.67 -7.09 19.93
C GLU A 97 17.23 -8.02 18.81
N ARG A 98 17.50 -7.68 17.54
CA ARG A 98 17.28 -8.61 16.43
C ARG A 98 18.17 -9.85 16.55
N ASP A 99 19.41 -9.69 17.00
CA ASP A 99 20.33 -10.81 17.27
C ASP A 99 19.76 -11.77 18.31
N ARG A 100 19.35 -11.23 19.46
CA ARG A 100 18.70 -12.02 20.51
C ARG A 100 17.43 -12.70 20.03
N LEU A 101 16.61 -12.04 19.21
CA LEU A 101 15.39 -12.63 18.66
C LEU A 101 15.71 -13.85 17.79
N VAL A 102 16.68 -13.72 16.88
CA VAL A 102 17.07 -14.81 15.98
C VAL A 102 17.67 -15.97 16.76
N GLU A 103 18.50 -15.71 17.76
CA GLU A 103 19.03 -16.76 18.65
C GLU A 103 17.92 -17.50 19.41
N MET A 104 16.93 -16.78 19.96
CA MET A 104 15.79 -17.39 20.64
C MET A 104 14.95 -18.28 19.72
N LEU A 105 14.84 -17.92 18.44
CA LEU A 105 14.04 -18.64 17.44
C LEU A 105 14.80 -19.77 16.75
N ALA A 106 16.14 -19.81 16.83
CA ALA A 106 16.98 -20.80 16.17
C ALA A 106 16.58 -22.28 16.40
N PRO A 107 16.06 -22.69 17.58
CA PRO A 107 15.58 -24.07 17.79
C PRO A 107 14.30 -24.42 17.04
N ALA A 108 13.58 -23.43 16.49
CA ALA A 108 12.31 -23.60 15.81
C ALA A 108 12.47 -23.49 14.30
N LYS A 109 11.80 -24.39 13.55
CA LYS A 109 11.58 -24.19 12.12
C LYS A 109 10.46 -23.16 11.94
N ILE A 110 10.82 -21.91 11.68
CA ILE A 110 9.86 -20.85 11.40
C ILE A 110 9.45 -20.93 9.92
N ASP A 111 8.18 -21.25 9.67
CA ASP A 111 7.64 -21.37 8.32
C ASP A 111 7.18 -20.02 7.75
N LEU A 112 6.71 -19.10 8.60
CA LEU A 112 6.20 -17.79 8.20
C LEU A 112 6.78 -16.67 9.06
N VAL A 113 7.29 -15.61 8.42
CA VAL A 113 7.50 -14.32 9.08
C VAL A 113 6.44 -13.34 8.55
N ALA A 114 5.64 -12.82 9.46
CA ALA A 114 4.61 -11.83 9.18
C ALA A 114 4.92 -10.52 9.92
N GLY A 115 4.40 -9.39 9.44
CA GLY A 115 4.48 -8.15 10.22
C GLY A 115 4.04 -6.88 9.50
N GLY A 116 3.80 -5.84 10.29
CA GLY A 116 3.40 -4.50 9.80
C GLY A 116 4.37 -3.41 10.26
N PRO A 117 5.59 -3.30 9.69
CA PRO A 117 6.58 -2.34 10.15
C PRO A 117 6.05 -0.89 10.01
N PRO A 118 6.16 -0.05 11.06
CA PRO A 118 5.66 1.32 11.04
C PRO A 118 6.27 2.15 9.91
N CYS A 119 5.42 2.90 9.22
CA CYS A 119 5.77 3.70 8.04
C CYS A 119 5.67 5.22 8.32
N GLN A 120 5.94 5.65 9.55
CA GLN A 120 5.74 7.04 10.02
C GLN A 120 6.47 8.15 9.22
N PRO A 121 7.62 7.93 8.55
CA PRO A 121 8.24 8.96 7.69
C PRO A 121 7.40 9.35 6.46
N PHE A 122 6.53 8.46 5.97
CA PHE A 122 5.91 8.55 4.63
C PHE A 122 4.52 9.21 4.63
N SER A 123 4.05 9.70 5.77
CA SER A 123 2.78 10.45 5.84
C SER A 123 2.88 11.78 5.07
N ARG A 124 1.73 12.31 4.60
CA ARG A 124 1.62 13.57 3.84
C ARG A 124 2.42 14.76 4.44
N ALA A 125 2.71 14.75 5.73
CA ALA A 125 3.43 15.80 6.45
C ALA A 125 4.98 15.72 6.35
N GLY A 126 5.58 14.60 5.92
CA GLY A 126 7.04 14.40 5.85
C GLY A 126 7.68 14.54 4.46
N ARG A 127 6.86 14.77 3.42
CA ARG A 127 7.20 14.57 2.00
C ARG A 127 8.36 15.41 1.45
N SER A 128 8.60 16.63 1.94
CA SER A 128 9.61 17.50 1.33
C SER A 128 11.05 17.23 1.80
N LYS A 129 11.22 16.45 2.87
CA LYS A 129 12.55 16.20 3.46
C LYS A 129 13.22 14.94 2.93
N ILE A 130 12.48 13.96 2.43
CA ILE A 130 13.01 12.61 2.17
C ILE A 130 13.88 12.56 0.90
N ARG A 131 13.46 13.18 -0.21
CA ARG A 131 14.24 13.17 -1.46
C ARG A 131 15.64 13.80 -1.27
N SER A 132 15.74 14.92 -0.54
CA SER A 132 17.03 15.54 -0.20
C SER A 132 17.85 14.78 0.87
N LEU A 133 17.25 13.83 1.59
CA LEU A 133 17.91 13.07 2.69
C LEU A 133 18.42 11.70 2.24
N VAL A 134 17.95 11.18 1.10
CA VAL A 134 18.44 9.92 0.50
C VAL A 134 19.60 10.19 -0.47
N GLU A 135 19.58 11.31 -1.19
CA GLU A 135 20.63 11.72 -2.15
C GLU A 135 21.96 12.16 -1.49
N HIS A 136 21.91 12.59 -0.23
CA HIS A 136 23.11 12.98 0.51
C HIS A 136 23.46 11.90 1.55
N HIS A 137 24.49 11.10 1.26
CA HIS A 137 25.13 10.12 2.15
C HIS A 137 25.78 10.74 3.42
N GLY A 138 25.14 11.72 4.06
CA GLY A 138 25.57 12.31 5.32
C GLY A 138 24.65 11.86 6.45
N ARG A 139 25.04 10.81 7.20
CA ARG A 139 24.37 10.47 8.46
C ARG A 139 25.34 10.54 9.63
N ASP A 140 24.88 11.25 10.65
CA ASP A 140 25.27 11.04 12.04
C ASP A 140 24.96 9.57 12.44
N PRO A 141 25.93 8.80 12.99
CA PRO A 141 25.75 7.40 13.38
C PRO A 141 24.59 7.12 14.34
N GLN A 142 24.08 8.13 15.04
CA GLN A 142 23.12 8.00 16.15
C GLN A 142 21.63 8.09 15.81
N ASP A 143 21.23 8.59 14.63
CA ASP A 143 19.81 8.64 14.27
C ASP A 143 19.32 7.33 13.63
N ARG A 144 19.50 6.20 14.34
CA ARG A 144 19.05 4.85 13.95
C ARG A 144 17.55 4.59 14.19
N ARG A 145 16.71 5.63 14.24
CA ARG A 145 15.24 5.48 14.07
C ARG A 145 14.84 5.16 12.61
N LYS A 146 15.76 4.50 11.87
CA LYS A 146 15.83 4.25 10.42
C LYS A 146 14.88 3.11 10.02
N GLU A 147 13.99 3.39 9.08
CA GLU A 147 13.33 2.41 8.19
C GLU A 147 13.09 1.02 8.77
N LEU A 148 12.08 0.86 9.63
CA LEU A 148 11.74 -0.41 10.29
C LEU A 148 11.40 -1.55 9.30
N TRP A 149 11.14 -1.24 8.03
CA TRP A 149 11.04 -2.24 6.96
C TRP A 149 12.39 -2.94 6.68
N SER A 150 13.53 -2.26 6.89
CA SER A 150 14.86 -2.85 6.78
C SER A 150 15.14 -3.82 7.93
N ALA A 151 14.72 -3.46 9.15
CA ALA A 151 14.76 -4.34 10.32
C ALA A 151 13.88 -5.59 10.12
N TYR A 152 12.69 -5.42 9.53
CA TYR A 152 11.83 -6.53 9.13
C TYR A 152 12.57 -7.48 8.16
N LEU A 153 13.16 -6.93 7.08
CA LEU A 153 13.91 -7.72 6.11
C LEU A 153 15.16 -8.39 6.67
N ASP A 154 15.84 -7.75 7.63
CA ASP A 154 17.00 -8.34 8.31
C ASP A 154 16.61 -9.63 9.04
N VAL A 155 15.48 -9.62 9.77
CA VAL A 155 14.95 -10.83 10.42
C VAL A 155 14.58 -11.89 9.38
N VAL A 156 13.92 -11.51 8.28
CA VAL A 156 13.59 -12.44 7.18
C VAL A 156 14.85 -13.07 6.56
N LYS A 157 15.90 -12.28 6.31
CA LYS A 157 17.17 -12.76 5.74
C LYS A 157 17.85 -13.80 6.61
N ARG A 158 17.75 -13.64 7.93
CA ARG A 158 18.38 -14.51 8.92
C ARG A 158 17.57 -15.78 9.19
N LEU A 159 16.24 -15.67 9.29
CA LEU A 159 15.36 -16.81 9.55
C LEU A 159 15.07 -17.63 8.28
N ARG A 160 15.15 -17.03 7.09
CA ARG A 160 14.82 -17.62 5.79
C ARG A 160 13.54 -18.49 5.82
N PRO A 161 12.40 -17.92 6.24
CA PRO A 161 11.15 -18.67 6.35
C PRO A 161 10.68 -19.22 5.00
N ARG A 162 9.72 -20.15 5.00
CA ARG A 162 9.08 -20.60 3.76
C ARG A 162 8.30 -19.47 3.09
N ALA A 163 7.63 -18.66 3.90
CA ALA A 163 6.73 -17.61 3.48
C ALA A 163 6.96 -16.29 4.25
N VAL A 164 6.61 -15.19 3.61
CA VAL A 164 6.72 -13.82 4.17
C VAL A 164 5.41 -13.08 3.92
N LEU A 165 4.88 -12.41 4.95
CA LEU A 165 3.70 -11.54 4.85
C LEU A 165 4.02 -10.17 5.43
N MET A 166 4.10 -9.15 4.59
CA MET A 166 4.28 -7.78 5.04
C MET A 166 3.02 -6.95 4.75
N GLU A 167 2.47 -6.32 5.79
CA GLU A 167 1.36 -5.37 5.68
C GLU A 167 1.86 -3.93 5.81
N ASN A 168 1.26 -3.01 5.06
CA ASN A 168 1.46 -1.58 5.28
C ASN A 168 0.30 -0.70 4.76
N VAL A 169 0.40 0.60 5.02
CA VAL A 169 -0.49 1.61 4.44
C VAL A 169 -0.20 1.84 2.94
N PRO A 170 -1.20 2.22 2.12
CA PRO A 170 -1.00 2.51 0.70
C PRO A 170 0.06 3.59 0.41
N ASP A 171 0.21 4.57 1.31
CA ASP A 171 1.17 5.66 1.16
C ASP A 171 2.63 5.18 1.08
N MET A 172 2.95 4.01 1.65
CA MET A 172 4.29 3.39 1.53
C MET A 172 4.68 3.14 0.06
N GLY A 173 3.72 2.82 -0.79
CA GLY A 173 3.94 2.65 -2.23
C GLY A 173 3.77 3.93 -3.02
N LEU A 174 2.84 4.80 -2.62
CA LEU A 174 2.43 5.96 -3.42
C LEU A 174 3.31 7.22 -3.20
N GLY A 175 4.12 7.28 -2.14
CA GLY A 175 4.92 8.46 -1.77
C GLY A 175 6.13 8.74 -2.66
N ASP A 176 6.89 7.70 -3.03
CA ASP A 176 8.19 7.77 -3.72
C ASP A 176 8.27 6.81 -4.91
N ASP A 177 7.22 6.76 -5.76
CA ASP A 177 7.16 5.86 -6.93
C ASP A 177 7.48 4.39 -6.59
N PHE A 178 6.93 3.91 -5.47
CA PHE A 178 7.10 2.55 -4.95
C PHE A 178 8.55 2.15 -4.66
N PHE A 179 9.51 3.09 -4.56
CA PHE A 179 10.93 2.79 -4.34
C PHE A 179 11.19 1.77 -3.21
N VAL A 180 10.58 1.98 -2.05
CA VAL A 180 10.72 1.07 -0.90
C VAL A 180 10.18 -0.32 -1.23
N VAL A 181 9.00 -0.38 -1.84
CA VAL A 181 8.35 -1.66 -2.21
C VAL A 181 9.19 -2.41 -3.25
N ARG A 182 9.67 -1.71 -4.28
CA ARG A 182 10.57 -2.23 -5.31
C ARG A 182 11.84 -2.83 -4.69
N THR A 183 12.42 -2.10 -3.74
CA THR A 183 13.61 -2.53 -3.00
C THR A 183 13.35 -3.80 -2.19
N ILE A 184 12.21 -3.87 -1.49
CA ILE A 184 11.84 -5.05 -0.70
C ILE A 184 11.61 -6.26 -1.62
N GLU A 185 10.85 -6.11 -2.70
CA GLU A 185 10.60 -7.19 -3.65
C GLU A 185 11.87 -7.71 -4.30
N GLU A 186 12.76 -6.83 -4.75
CA GLU A 186 14.03 -7.25 -5.34
C GLU A 186 14.93 -7.95 -4.34
N GLN A 187 15.02 -7.48 -3.09
CA GLN A 187 15.78 -8.17 -2.05
C GLN A 187 15.22 -9.57 -1.76
N LEU A 188 13.90 -9.72 -1.71
CA LEU A 188 13.26 -11.03 -1.52
C LEU A 188 13.45 -11.95 -2.74
N GLU A 189 13.32 -11.43 -3.95
CA GLU A 189 13.56 -12.21 -5.17
C GLU A 189 15.04 -12.62 -5.31
N ASN A 190 15.97 -11.79 -4.83
CA ASN A 190 17.39 -12.13 -4.74
C ASN A 190 17.66 -13.26 -3.74
N LEU A 191 16.86 -13.36 -2.68
CA LEU A 191 16.86 -14.47 -1.72
C LEU A 191 16.10 -15.72 -2.23
N GLY A 192 15.56 -15.68 -3.44
CA GLY A 192 14.86 -16.81 -4.07
C GLY A 192 13.37 -16.92 -3.72
N TYR A 193 12.72 -15.81 -3.33
CA TYR A 193 11.28 -15.77 -3.15
C TYR A 193 10.57 -15.27 -4.40
N ALA A 194 9.49 -15.92 -4.79
CA ALA A 194 8.48 -15.30 -5.64
C ALA A 194 7.61 -14.36 -4.80
N THR A 195 7.45 -13.12 -5.25
CA THR A 195 6.75 -12.07 -4.51
C THR A 195 5.48 -11.63 -5.23
N GLN A 196 4.48 -11.17 -4.47
CA GLN A 196 3.26 -10.56 -4.99
C GLN A 196 2.87 -9.36 -4.11
N VAL A 197 2.77 -8.18 -4.71
CA VAL A 197 2.28 -6.97 -4.05
C VAL A 197 0.90 -6.61 -4.56
N ARG A 198 -0.01 -6.27 -3.65
CA ARG A 198 -1.37 -5.83 -3.97
C ARG A 198 -1.79 -4.64 -3.12
N LEU A 199 -2.50 -3.70 -3.73
CA LEU A 199 -3.33 -2.73 -3.01
C LEU A 199 -4.73 -3.33 -2.85
N VAL A 200 -5.11 -3.64 -1.62
CA VAL A 200 -6.35 -4.36 -1.29
C VAL A 200 -7.33 -3.46 -0.55
N ASP A 201 -8.60 -3.58 -0.91
CA ASP A 201 -9.72 -3.01 -0.15
C ASP A 201 -10.26 -4.07 0.82
N ALA A 202 -10.18 -3.80 2.13
CA ALA A 202 -10.52 -4.78 3.16
C ALA A 202 -11.97 -5.29 3.08
N TRP A 203 -12.90 -4.47 2.59
CA TRP A 203 -14.31 -4.86 2.47
C TRP A 203 -14.54 -6.02 1.50
N LYS A 204 -13.68 -6.16 0.48
CA LYS A 204 -13.69 -7.29 -0.44
C LYS A 204 -13.36 -8.63 0.23
N TYR A 205 -12.91 -8.59 1.49
CA TYR A 205 -12.58 -9.75 2.31
C TYR A 205 -13.49 -9.86 3.54
N GLY A 206 -14.66 -9.21 3.53
CA GLY A 206 -15.69 -9.29 4.58
C GLY A 206 -15.49 -8.31 5.75
N VAL A 207 -14.54 -7.38 5.65
CA VAL A 207 -14.33 -6.35 6.68
C VAL A 207 -15.32 -5.19 6.46
N PRO A 208 -16.20 -4.86 7.43
CA PRO A 208 -17.26 -3.86 7.23
C PRO A 208 -16.77 -2.41 7.31
N GLN A 209 -15.68 -2.08 6.60
CA GLN A 209 -15.12 -0.73 6.54
C GLN A 209 -14.37 -0.43 5.23
N HIS A 210 -14.33 0.84 4.85
CA HIS A 210 -13.44 1.33 3.79
C HIS A 210 -12.00 1.46 4.30
N ARG A 211 -11.20 0.39 4.21
CA ARG A 211 -9.78 0.36 4.59
C ARG A 211 -8.93 -0.24 3.48
N LYS A 212 -8.07 0.60 2.88
CA LYS A 212 -7.07 0.18 1.89
C LYS A 212 -5.76 -0.19 2.55
N ARG A 213 -5.11 -1.25 2.07
CA ARG A 213 -3.80 -1.71 2.52
C ARG A 213 -2.92 -2.15 1.37
N LEU A 214 -1.61 -2.00 1.55
CA LEU A 214 -0.60 -2.63 0.71
C LEU A 214 -0.18 -3.93 1.39
N ILE A 215 -0.32 -5.04 0.69
CA ILE A 215 0.09 -6.37 1.17
C ILE A 215 1.17 -6.89 0.22
N LEU A 216 2.31 -7.26 0.78
CA LEU A 216 3.39 -7.97 0.10
C LEU A 216 3.45 -9.39 0.64
N LEU A 217 3.28 -10.35 -0.25
CA LEU A 217 3.43 -11.77 0.02
C LEU A 217 4.68 -12.28 -0.68
N ALA A 218 5.42 -13.18 -0.04
CA ALA A 218 6.55 -13.86 -0.66
C ALA A 218 6.60 -15.33 -0.29
N ARG A 219 7.02 -16.18 -1.24
CA ARG A 219 7.17 -17.63 -1.07
C ARG A 219 8.42 -18.13 -1.76
N ASN A 220 9.19 -19.00 -1.10
CA ASN A 220 10.40 -19.61 -1.68
C ASN A 220 10.21 -21.08 -2.10
N ASP A 221 8.97 -21.56 -2.08
CA ASP A 221 8.60 -22.94 -2.38
C ASP A 221 7.74 -23.08 -3.65
N VAL A 222 7.04 -22.02 -4.05
CA VAL A 222 6.22 -21.98 -5.26
C VAL A 222 6.31 -20.61 -5.92
N GLU A 223 6.32 -20.60 -7.25
CA GLU A 223 6.44 -19.37 -8.03
C GLU A 223 5.13 -18.61 -8.20
N ARG A 224 4.00 -19.33 -8.31
CA ARG A 224 2.67 -18.75 -8.49
C ARG A 224 1.74 -19.25 -7.41
N PHE A 225 1.07 -18.31 -6.74
CA PHE A 225 0.08 -18.59 -5.71
C PHE A 225 -1.07 -17.58 -5.83
N SER A 226 -2.27 -18.03 -5.47
CA SER A 226 -3.51 -17.27 -5.62
C SER A 226 -4.07 -16.86 -4.26
N TRP A 227 -4.80 -15.76 -4.28
CA TRP A 227 -5.65 -15.34 -3.15
C TRP A 227 -7.00 -16.04 -3.28
N ARG A 228 -7.72 -16.11 -2.16
CA ARG A 228 -9.17 -16.36 -2.20
C ARG A 228 -9.88 -15.30 -3.04
N GLN A 229 -11.03 -15.69 -3.59
CA GLN A 229 -11.86 -14.80 -4.39
C GLN A 229 -12.34 -13.59 -3.57
N GLU A 230 -12.30 -12.41 -4.20
CA GLU A 230 -12.84 -11.16 -3.65
C GLU A 230 -14.36 -11.20 -3.64
N LEU A 231 -14.97 -10.61 -2.62
CA LEU A 231 -16.42 -10.42 -2.55
C LEU A 231 -16.88 -9.34 -3.53
N GLU A 232 -18.02 -9.57 -4.16
CA GLU A 232 -18.73 -8.57 -4.95
C GLU A 232 -19.43 -7.54 -4.05
N GLN A 233 -19.80 -6.40 -4.64
CA GLN A 233 -20.38 -5.27 -3.90
C GLN A 233 -21.67 -5.64 -3.15
N GLU A 234 -22.48 -6.53 -3.72
CA GLU A 234 -23.75 -7.00 -3.17
C GLU A 234 -23.56 -7.96 -1.98
N GLN A 235 -22.37 -8.55 -1.86
CA GLN A 235 -22.00 -9.49 -0.80
C GLN A 235 -21.28 -8.81 0.37
N ARG A 236 -21.09 -7.49 0.31
CA ARG A 236 -20.36 -6.74 1.33
C ARG A 236 -21.04 -6.86 2.70
N THR A 237 -20.23 -7.03 3.74
CA THR A 237 -20.72 -6.95 5.13
C THR A 237 -20.95 -5.49 5.50
N THR A 238 -22.19 -5.14 5.82
CA THR A 238 -22.57 -3.77 6.19
C THR A 238 -22.28 -3.46 7.66
N LEU A 239 -22.36 -2.18 8.04
CA LEU A 239 -22.29 -1.80 9.45
C LEU A 239 -23.41 -2.46 10.27
N ARG A 240 -24.62 -2.58 9.71
CA ARG A 240 -25.74 -3.28 10.37
C ARG A 240 -25.40 -4.74 10.65
N ASP A 241 -24.78 -5.44 9.70
CA ASP A 241 -24.37 -6.83 9.92
C ASP A 241 -23.33 -6.95 11.05
N ALA A 242 -22.50 -5.92 11.23
CA ALA A 242 -21.39 -5.92 12.17
C ALA A 242 -21.81 -5.63 13.61
N ILE A 243 -22.70 -4.65 13.81
CA ILE A 243 -23.01 -4.13 15.16
C ILE A 243 -24.51 -4.06 15.47
N GLY A 244 -25.39 -4.34 14.51
CA GLY A 244 -26.83 -4.17 14.67
C GLY A 244 -27.48 -5.12 15.69
N ASP A 245 -26.77 -6.19 16.07
CA ASP A 245 -27.18 -7.18 17.06
C ASP A 245 -26.70 -6.85 18.48
N LEU A 246 -25.85 -5.83 18.68
CA LEU A 246 -25.32 -5.48 20.01
C LEU A 246 -26.37 -4.78 20.89
N PRO A 247 -26.28 -4.92 22.24
CA PRO A 247 -27.22 -4.26 23.15
C PRO A 247 -27.28 -2.74 22.96
N VAL A 248 -28.50 -2.19 22.91
CA VAL A 248 -28.72 -0.74 22.86
C VAL A 248 -28.21 -0.09 24.14
N LEU A 249 -27.47 1.01 24.02
CA LEU A 249 -26.93 1.75 25.17
C LEU A 249 -27.73 3.04 25.39
N PRO A 250 -28.43 3.20 26.53
CA PRO A 250 -29.04 4.48 26.87
C PRO A 250 -27.95 5.54 27.05
N VAL A 251 -28.17 6.73 26.49
CA VAL A 251 -27.22 7.84 26.55
C VAL A 251 -27.83 8.98 27.35
N VAL A 252 -27.34 9.17 28.57
CA VAL A 252 -27.57 10.40 29.34
C VAL A 252 -26.31 11.28 29.20
N PRO A 253 -26.42 12.51 28.67
CA PRO A 253 -25.27 13.39 28.52
C PRO A 253 -24.51 13.57 29.83
N THR A 254 -23.19 13.57 29.75
CA THR A 254 -22.24 13.66 30.87
C THR A 254 -22.21 12.45 31.81
N GLU A 255 -23.00 11.41 31.58
CA GLU A 255 -22.93 10.13 32.29
C GLU A 255 -22.12 9.07 31.52
N ARG A 256 -21.80 7.96 32.19
CA ARG A 256 -21.06 6.84 31.62
C ARG A 256 -21.93 6.12 30.58
N VAL A 257 -21.36 5.83 29.41
CA VAL A 257 -22.05 5.11 28.33
C VAL A 257 -21.46 3.70 28.18
N GLY A 258 -22.29 2.70 28.47
CA GLY A 258 -21.92 1.29 28.46
C GLY A 258 -20.95 0.90 29.58
N GLN A 259 -20.56 -0.37 29.60
CA GLN A 259 -19.71 -0.94 30.65
C GLN A 259 -18.72 -1.97 30.09
N ARG A 260 -17.76 -2.39 30.93
CA ARG A 260 -16.79 -3.43 30.58
C ARG A 260 -17.46 -4.78 30.35
N GLU A 261 -18.53 -5.03 31.09
CA GLU A 261 -19.30 -6.26 31.05
C GLU A 261 -20.77 -5.87 31.07
N LEU A 262 -21.52 -6.34 30.08
CA LEU A 262 -22.96 -6.13 30.00
C LEU A 262 -23.65 -7.46 29.71
N PRO A 263 -24.85 -7.69 30.26
CA PRO A 263 -25.72 -8.76 29.79
C PRO A 263 -25.92 -8.65 28.29
N TYR A 264 -25.94 -9.79 27.61
CA TYR A 264 -26.20 -9.83 26.19
C TYR A 264 -26.96 -11.11 25.87
N ASP A 265 -28.26 -10.99 25.68
CA ASP A 265 -29.08 -12.11 25.27
C ASP A 265 -28.89 -12.40 23.78
N GLU A 266 -29.10 -13.64 23.37
CA GLU A 266 -29.02 -14.02 21.96
C GLU A 266 -30.14 -13.32 21.18
N PRO A 267 -29.80 -12.43 20.21
CA PRO A 267 -30.80 -11.73 19.42
C PRO A 267 -31.61 -12.71 18.58
N SER A 268 -32.88 -12.36 18.31
CA SER A 268 -33.78 -13.17 17.49
C SER A 268 -33.27 -13.36 16.07
N GLU A 269 -32.56 -12.36 15.54
CA GLU A 269 -31.92 -12.39 14.22
C GLU A 269 -30.44 -12.05 14.33
N LEU A 270 -29.60 -12.92 13.77
CA LEU A 270 -28.15 -12.70 13.67
C LEU A 270 -27.72 -12.81 12.22
N SER A 271 -26.99 -11.79 11.76
CA SER A 271 -26.29 -11.82 10.47
C SER A 271 -25.27 -12.97 10.44
N GLY A 272 -24.86 -13.40 9.24
CA GLY A 272 -23.78 -14.37 9.08
C GLY A 272 -22.48 -13.91 9.75
N PHE A 273 -22.21 -12.60 9.68
CA PHE A 273 -21.08 -11.97 10.35
C PHE A 273 -21.19 -12.02 11.87
N GLY A 274 -22.34 -11.66 12.43
CA GLY A 274 -22.60 -11.70 13.88
C GLY A 274 -22.45 -13.11 14.45
N LYS A 275 -22.90 -14.14 13.72
CA LYS A 275 -22.69 -15.56 14.07
C LYS A 275 -21.20 -15.92 14.15
N ASP A 276 -20.40 -15.47 13.18
CA ASP A 276 -18.94 -15.71 13.20
C ASP A 276 -18.25 -14.97 14.34
N MET A 277 -18.55 -13.69 14.56
CA MET A 277 -17.94 -12.90 15.64
C MET A 277 -18.27 -13.47 17.02
N ARG A 278 -19.49 -13.99 17.22
CA ARG A 278 -19.92 -14.61 18.48
C ARG A 278 -19.46 -16.06 18.63
N LYS A 279 -18.83 -16.65 17.61
CA LYS A 279 -18.32 -18.02 17.67
C LYS A 279 -17.33 -18.17 18.83
N TRP A 280 -17.60 -19.14 19.71
CA TRP A 280 -16.85 -19.42 20.94
C TRP A 280 -16.80 -18.28 21.97
N ALA A 281 -17.59 -17.22 21.80
CA ALA A 281 -17.77 -16.20 22.82
C ALA A 281 -18.79 -16.65 23.87
N ARG A 282 -18.78 -16.01 25.04
CA ARG A 282 -19.86 -16.20 26.02
C ARG A 282 -21.16 -15.66 25.44
N LYS A 283 -22.21 -16.46 25.46
CA LYS A 283 -23.50 -16.11 24.86
C LYS A 283 -24.32 -15.14 25.70
N ASP A 284 -24.08 -15.10 27.01
CA ASP A 284 -24.87 -14.39 28.03
C ASP A 284 -24.38 -12.97 28.33
N ARG A 285 -23.25 -12.57 27.74
CA ARG A 285 -22.64 -11.26 28.01
C ARG A 285 -21.78 -10.78 26.87
N VAL A 286 -21.67 -9.46 26.76
CA VAL A 286 -20.76 -8.77 25.87
C VAL A 286 -19.70 -8.04 26.67
N TRP A 287 -18.47 -8.08 26.15
CA TRP A 287 -17.34 -7.42 26.76
C TRP A 287 -16.95 -6.14 26.03
N ASP A 288 -16.52 -5.17 26.82
CA ASP A 288 -15.94 -3.92 26.37
C ASP A 288 -16.90 -3.07 25.52
N HIS A 289 -18.22 -3.25 25.70
CA HIS A 289 -19.25 -2.45 25.04
C HIS A 289 -19.47 -1.12 25.78
N MET A 290 -18.46 -0.26 25.69
CA MET A 290 -18.43 1.05 26.34
C MET A 290 -17.69 2.09 25.50
N THR A 291 -18.07 3.36 25.65
CA THR A 291 -17.43 4.51 25.00
C THR A 291 -17.23 5.67 25.98
N ARG A 292 -16.83 6.85 25.50
CA ARG A 292 -16.69 8.04 26.34
C ARG A 292 -18.05 8.60 26.69
N ARG A 293 -18.10 9.37 27.76
CA ARG A 293 -19.24 10.23 28.07
C ARG A 293 -19.45 11.22 26.91
N VAL A 294 -20.72 11.48 26.60
CA VAL A 294 -21.11 12.40 25.53
C VAL A 294 -21.43 13.76 26.15
N ARG A 295 -21.00 14.85 25.51
CA ARG A 295 -21.34 16.22 25.97
C ARG A 295 -22.79 16.54 25.60
N LYS A 296 -23.40 17.51 26.28
CA LYS A 296 -24.77 17.93 25.99
C LYS A 296 -24.92 18.43 24.55
N ASP A 297 -24.01 19.30 24.13
CA ASP A 297 -23.91 19.80 22.76
C ASP A 297 -23.56 18.69 21.75
N ASP A 298 -22.61 17.79 22.07
CA ASP A 298 -22.34 16.62 21.20
C ASP A 298 -23.59 15.76 20.99
N ALA A 299 -24.38 15.51 22.05
CA ALA A 299 -25.58 14.69 21.94
C ALA A 299 -26.64 15.34 21.04
N GLU A 300 -26.86 16.65 21.20
CA GLU A 300 -27.76 17.43 20.35
C GLU A 300 -27.33 17.43 18.87
N ILE A 301 -26.03 17.60 18.62
CA ILE A 301 -25.44 17.49 17.28
C ILE A 301 -25.64 16.08 16.71
N PHE A 302 -25.36 15.03 17.48
CA PHE A 302 -25.44 13.65 17.01
C PHE A 302 -26.88 13.22 16.70
N SER A 303 -27.87 13.74 17.45
CA SER A 303 -29.30 13.48 17.24
C SER A 303 -29.90 14.27 16.07
N SER A 304 -29.32 15.43 15.72
CA SER A 304 -29.81 16.25 14.60
C SER A 304 -29.23 15.85 13.23
N MET A 305 -28.19 15.02 13.21
CA MET A 305 -27.52 14.60 11.98
C MET A 305 -27.96 13.24 11.45
N ASP A 306 -27.74 13.05 10.15
CA ASP A 306 -27.74 11.77 9.44
C ASP A 306 -26.36 11.49 8.81
N SER A 307 -26.24 10.41 8.04
CA SER A 307 -24.98 10.01 7.39
C SER A 307 -24.50 10.99 6.31
N LYS A 308 -25.36 11.88 5.81
CA LYS A 308 -25.08 12.83 4.71
C LYS A 308 -24.82 14.25 5.21
N THR A 309 -25.21 14.55 6.44
CA THR A 309 -25.04 15.85 7.09
C THR A 309 -23.56 16.25 7.12
N LEU A 310 -23.25 17.41 6.56
CA LEU A 310 -21.92 18.02 6.60
C LEU A 310 -21.76 18.87 7.85
N TYR A 311 -20.53 19.03 8.33
CA TYR A 311 -20.27 19.83 9.54
C TYR A 311 -20.72 21.29 9.40
N SER A 312 -20.64 21.86 8.19
CA SER A 312 -21.11 23.21 7.88
C SER A 312 -22.63 23.39 7.96
N GLN A 313 -23.40 22.30 7.99
CA GLN A 313 -24.86 22.31 8.06
C GLN A 313 -25.39 22.25 9.50
N ILE A 314 -24.51 22.05 10.49
CA ILE A 314 -24.87 22.09 11.91
C ILE A 314 -25.18 23.53 12.31
N THR A 315 -26.13 23.75 13.21
CA THR A 315 -26.50 25.08 13.71
C THR A 315 -25.27 25.84 14.23
N PRO A 316 -25.03 27.11 13.83
CA PRO A 316 -23.80 27.84 14.18
C PRO A 316 -23.49 27.89 15.68
N GLU A 317 -24.50 27.89 16.54
CA GLU A 317 -24.36 27.91 18.00
C GLU A 317 -23.73 26.62 18.56
N LEU A 318 -23.83 25.51 17.82
CA LEU A 318 -23.27 24.20 18.16
C LEU A 318 -21.92 23.94 17.44
N GLN A 319 -21.53 24.79 16.49
CA GLN A 319 -20.27 24.67 15.78
C GLN A 319 -19.09 25.14 16.64
N ARG A 320 -18.21 24.22 17.02
CA ARG A 320 -17.00 24.51 17.84
C ARG A 320 -15.73 24.74 17.03
N TYR A 321 -15.69 24.20 15.83
CA TYR A 321 -14.61 24.32 14.87
C TYR A 321 -15.06 25.21 13.72
N LYS A 322 -14.12 25.89 13.08
CA LYS A 322 -14.42 26.69 11.88
C LYS A 322 -14.80 25.75 10.73
N ALA A 323 -15.98 25.95 10.15
CA ALA A 323 -16.55 25.05 9.14
C ALA A 323 -15.81 25.09 7.78
N ASP A 324 -15.06 26.16 7.52
CA ASP A 324 -14.18 26.34 6.34
C ASP A 324 -12.97 25.38 6.35
N HIS A 325 -12.43 25.05 7.53
CA HIS A 325 -11.28 24.17 7.68
C HIS A 325 -11.64 22.71 7.99
N PHE A 326 -12.86 22.46 8.47
CA PHE A 326 -13.26 21.16 9.05
C PHE A 326 -14.61 20.67 8.52
N THR A 327 -14.70 20.46 7.21
CA THR A 327 -15.95 20.05 6.54
C THR A 327 -16.47 18.67 6.98
N ASP A 328 -15.59 17.76 7.42
CA ASP A 328 -15.93 16.39 7.83
C ASP A 328 -15.58 16.05 9.29
N LYS A 329 -15.56 17.06 10.18
CA LYS A 329 -15.20 16.84 11.60
C LYS A 329 -16.10 15.84 12.32
N TYR A 330 -17.39 15.87 12.01
CA TYR A 330 -18.40 14.97 12.57
C TYR A 330 -18.94 14.11 11.45
N LYS A 331 -19.04 12.80 11.70
CA LYS A 331 -19.59 11.86 10.75
C LYS A 331 -20.40 10.79 11.45
N LYS A 332 -21.72 10.84 11.24
CA LYS A 332 -22.62 9.74 11.51
C LYS A 332 -22.46 8.66 10.46
N LEU A 333 -22.40 7.42 10.93
CA LEU A 333 -22.29 6.27 10.06
C LEU A 333 -23.65 5.92 9.47
N ASP A 334 -23.66 5.06 8.45
CA ASP A 334 -24.87 4.56 7.80
C ASP A 334 -25.01 3.07 8.07
N TRP A 335 -26.21 2.62 8.44
CA TRP A 335 -26.49 1.21 8.70
C TRP A 335 -26.30 0.33 7.46
N ALA A 336 -26.64 0.83 6.28
CA ALA A 336 -26.61 0.06 5.02
C ALA A 336 -25.27 0.13 4.29
N ASP A 337 -24.31 0.89 4.82
CA ASP A 337 -23.00 1.11 4.22
C ASP A 337 -21.88 0.55 5.10
N LEU A 338 -20.65 0.64 4.58
CA LEU A 338 -19.42 0.32 5.29
C LEU A 338 -19.08 1.42 6.30
N SER A 339 -18.40 1.04 7.38
CA SER A 339 -17.79 2.02 8.29
C SER A 339 -16.64 2.77 7.61
N ARG A 340 -16.26 3.93 8.18
CA ARG A 340 -14.96 4.54 7.85
C ARG A 340 -13.82 3.66 8.40
N SER A 341 -12.63 3.78 7.80
CA SER A 341 -11.41 3.16 8.34
C SER A 341 -11.27 3.41 9.84
N ILE A 342 -11.26 2.36 10.65
CA ILE A 342 -10.98 2.49 12.09
C ILE A 342 -9.50 2.82 12.26
N THR A 343 -9.22 4.00 12.82
CA THR A 343 -7.85 4.49 13.05
C THR A 343 -7.57 4.59 14.54
N ALA A 344 -6.31 4.55 14.96
CA ALA A 344 -5.96 4.70 16.38
C ALA A 344 -6.40 6.05 16.98
N HIS A 345 -6.69 7.05 16.14
CA HIS A 345 -7.24 8.33 16.56
C HIS A 345 -8.66 8.23 17.16
N ILE A 346 -9.39 7.12 16.92
CA ILE A 346 -10.68 6.85 17.59
C ILE A 346 -10.57 6.87 19.13
N ALA A 347 -9.37 6.63 19.67
CA ALA A 347 -9.08 6.73 21.10
C ALA A 347 -9.25 8.15 21.69
N LYS A 348 -9.42 9.17 20.85
CA LYS A 348 -9.65 10.57 21.22
C LYS A 348 -11.15 10.87 21.28
N ASP A 349 -11.65 11.71 20.38
CA ASP A 349 -13.04 12.17 20.40
C ASP A 349 -14.01 11.20 19.73
N GLY A 350 -13.55 10.47 18.71
CA GLY A 350 -14.33 9.50 17.95
C GLY A 350 -15.35 10.13 17.00
N TYR A 351 -15.28 11.44 16.71
CA TYR A 351 -16.32 12.14 15.95
C TYR A 351 -16.50 11.65 14.51
N TRP A 352 -15.54 10.91 13.97
CA TRP A 352 -15.65 10.25 12.65
C TRP A 352 -16.44 8.95 12.67
N TYR A 353 -16.86 8.50 13.86
CA TYR A 353 -17.47 7.20 14.11
C TYR A 353 -18.69 7.37 15.03
N ILE A 354 -19.61 8.27 14.65
CA ILE A 354 -20.86 8.49 15.40
C ILE A 354 -21.83 7.35 15.07
N HIS A 355 -22.44 6.78 16.10
CA HIS A 355 -23.34 5.64 15.99
C HIS A 355 -24.55 6.01 15.12
N PRO A 356 -25.01 5.13 14.21
CA PRO A 356 -26.07 5.44 13.24
C PRO A 356 -27.48 5.57 13.85
N ASP A 357 -27.73 4.94 15.00
CA ASP A 357 -29.01 5.04 15.71
C ASP A 357 -29.26 6.44 16.30
N GLN A 358 -30.45 7.00 16.07
CA GLN A 358 -30.85 8.32 16.54
C GLN A 358 -31.05 8.35 18.07
N ASP A 359 -31.47 7.24 18.65
CA ASP A 359 -31.71 7.13 20.10
C ASP A 359 -30.42 6.84 20.89
N GLN A 360 -29.30 6.64 20.18
CA GLN A 360 -27.98 6.45 20.76
C GLN A 360 -27.01 7.53 20.27
N PRO A 361 -27.19 8.81 20.69
CA PRO A 361 -26.30 9.90 20.30
C PRO A 361 -24.93 9.75 20.99
N ARG A 362 -24.10 8.83 20.49
CA ARG A 362 -22.76 8.50 20.98
C ARG A 362 -21.84 8.13 19.82
N THR A 363 -20.55 8.03 20.11
CA THR A 363 -19.60 7.40 19.19
C THR A 363 -19.58 5.88 19.38
N LEU A 364 -18.95 5.16 18.45
CA LEU A 364 -18.76 3.72 18.59
C LEU A 364 -18.04 3.36 19.90
N THR A 365 -18.43 2.23 20.46
CA THR A 365 -17.81 1.56 21.61
C THR A 365 -16.56 0.78 21.21
N VAL A 366 -15.78 0.35 22.21
CA VAL A 366 -14.62 -0.53 21.97
C VAL A 366 -15.05 -1.82 21.29
N ARG A 367 -16.15 -2.46 21.72
CA ARG A 367 -16.69 -3.68 21.07
C ARG A 367 -17.13 -3.45 19.63
N GLU A 368 -17.85 -2.37 19.36
CA GLU A 368 -18.30 -2.04 17.98
C GLU A 368 -17.09 -1.80 17.07
N ALA A 369 -16.10 -1.01 17.52
CA ALA A 369 -14.87 -0.79 16.76
C ALA A 369 -14.09 -2.10 16.55
N ALA A 370 -14.05 -2.99 17.55
CA ALA A 370 -13.41 -4.30 17.45
C ALA A 370 -14.11 -5.17 16.39
N ARG A 371 -15.45 -5.22 16.38
CA ARG A 371 -16.22 -5.94 15.35
C ARG A 371 -16.06 -5.34 13.97
N VAL A 372 -16.05 -4.00 13.84
CA VAL A 372 -15.78 -3.36 12.54
C VAL A 372 -14.37 -3.71 12.04
N GLN A 373 -13.41 -3.89 12.94
CA GLN A 373 -12.09 -4.44 12.65
C GLN A 373 -12.05 -5.96 12.52
N THR A 374 -13.15 -6.68 12.69
CA THR A 374 -13.29 -8.14 12.58
C THR A 374 -12.60 -8.96 13.68
N PHE A 375 -12.43 -8.36 14.87
CA PHE A 375 -12.11 -9.10 16.07
C PHE A 375 -13.36 -9.81 16.62
N PRO A 376 -13.27 -11.12 16.95
CA PRO A 376 -14.39 -11.86 17.52
C PRO A 376 -14.69 -11.39 18.94
N ASP A 377 -15.89 -11.69 19.43
CA ASP A 377 -16.42 -11.24 20.71
C ASP A 377 -15.68 -11.84 21.92
N ARG A 378 -15.01 -12.98 21.72
CA ARG A 378 -14.11 -13.57 22.73
C ARG A 378 -12.80 -12.80 22.89
N PHE A 379 -12.39 -12.00 21.90
CA PHE A 379 -11.13 -11.27 21.95
C PHE A 379 -11.23 -10.09 22.92
N ARG A 380 -10.29 -10.02 23.87
CA ARG A 380 -10.24 -9.00 24.91
C ARG A 380 -8.98 -8.15 24.77
N PHE A 381 -9.07 -6.88 25.13
CA PHE A 381 -7.96 -5.91 25.05
C PHE A 381 -7.54 -5.47 26.46
N ALA A 382 -6.28 -5.73 26.81
CA ALA A 382 -5.69 -5.26 28.06
C ALA A 382 -5.48 -3.74 28.03
N GLY A 383 -5.50 -3.12 29.20
CA GLY A 383 -5.32 -1.68 29.38
C GLY A 383 -6.64 -0.92 29.52
N THR A 384 -6.55 0.41 29.37
CA THR A 384 -7.71 1.29 29.45
C THR A 384 -8.53 1.26 28.16
N ARG A 385 -9.73 1.86 28.18
CA ARG A 385 -10.58 2.09 27.02
C ARG A 385 -9.84 2.75 25.86
N SER A 386 -9.03 3.78 26.15
CA SER A 386 -8.23 4.47 25.14
C SER A 386 -7.11 3.58 24.59
N ASP A 387 -6.51 2.72 25.43
CA ASP A 387 -5.51 1.76 24.96
C ASP A 387 -6.13 0.73 24.01
N ALA A 388 -7.30 0.19 24.36
CA ALA A 388 -8.05 -0.74 23.50
C ALA A 388 -8.39 -0.11 22.13
N PHE A 389 -8.87 1.14 22.11
CA PHE A 389 -9.14 1.85 20.86
C PHE A 389 -7.89 2.05 20.00
N ARG A 390 -6.73 2.39 20.60
CA ARG A 390 -5.47 2.52 19.85
C ARG A 390 -5.04 1.17 19.26
N GLN A 391 -5.10 0.12 20.07
CA GLN A 391 -4.79 -1.24 19.67
C GLN A 391 -5.65 -1.71 18.49
N ILE A 392 -6.97 -1.50 18.57
CA ILE A 392 -7.92 -1.84 17.49
C ILE A 392 -7.62 -1.04 16.21
N GLY A 393 -7.36 0.27 16.33
CA GLY A 393 -7.12 1.12 15.17
C GLY A 393 -5.79 0.87 14.45
N ASN A 394 -4.75 0.46 15.18
CA ASN A 394 -3.46 0.08 14.62
C ASN A 394 -3.47 -1.33 14.00
N ALA A 395 -4.38 -2.20 14.41
CA ALA A 395 -4.41 -3.58 13.94
C ALA A 395 -4.69 -3.71 12.43
N VAL A 396 -4.15 -4.78 11.86
CA VAL A 396 -4.68 -5.38 10.62
C VAL A 396 -6.02 -6.05 10.95
N PRO A 397 -7.08 -5.85 10.15
CA PRO A 397 -8.33 -6.58 10.37
C PRO A 397 -8.08 -8.10 10.25
N PRO A 398 -8.48 -8.94 11.23
CA PRO A 398 -8.24 -10.37 11.19
C PRO A 398 -8.73 -11.09 9.93
N LEU A 399 -9.89 -10.74 9.35
CA LEU A 399 -10.36 -11.37 8.11
C LEU A 399 -9.45 -11.04 6.90
N LEU A 400 -8.87 -9.84 6.85
CA LEU A 400 -7.89 -9.49 5.83
C LEU A 400 -6.57 -10.24 6.04
N GLY A 401 -6.12 -10.34 7.29
CA GLY A 401 -4.94 -11.12 7.66
C GLY A 401 -5.09 -12.60 7.32
N GLU A 402 -6.28 -13.17 7.56
CA GLU A 402 -6.65 -14.55 7.20
C GLU A 402 -6.56 -14.75 5.69
N ALA A 403 -7.21 -13.90 4.89
CA ALA A 403 -7.17 -13.98 3.43
C ALA A 403 -5.74 -13.94 2.85
N ALA A 404 -4.88 -13.07 3.41
CA ALA A 404 -3.49 -12.95 3.01
C ALA A 404 -2.66 -14.17 3.44
N ALA A 405 -2.91 -14.71 4.64
CA ALA A 405 -2.18 -15.86 5.18
C ALA A 405 -2.60 -17.20 4.56
N GLU A 406 -3.84 -17.33 4.10
CA GLU A 406 -4.33 -18.49 3.33
C GLU A 406 -3.55 -18.65 2.01
N ALA A 407 -3.25 -17.55 1.33
CA ALA A 407 -2.46 -17.56 0.09
C ALA A 407 -1.01 -18.08 0.29
N LEU A 408 -0.54 -18.08 1.54
CA LEU A 408 0.80 -18.55 1.93
C LEU A 408 0.82 -20.02 2.37
N LEU A 409 -0.34 -20.68 2.45
CA LEU A 409 -0.38 -22.07 2.87
C LEU A 409 0.43 -22.98 1.93
N PRO A 410 1.15 -23.98 2.47
CA PRO A 410 1.88 -24.97 1.68
C PRO A 410 1.04 -25.60 0.58
N VAL A 411 1.61 -25.74 -0.64
CA VAL A 411 0.99 -26.56 -1.72
C VAL A 411 1.42 -28.03 -1.61
N GLY A 412 2.42 -28.33 -0.78
CA GLY A 412 2.94 -29.67 -0.43
C GLY A 412 3.95 -29.60 0.74
N ASP A 413 4.36 -30.76 1.27
CA ASP A 413 5.26 -30.84 2.45
C ASP A 413 6.75 -30.72 2.11
N GLU A 414 7.15 -30.89 0.85
CA GLU A 414 8.54 -30.80 0.41
C GLU A 414 8.96 -29.35 0.18
N GLN A 415 10.05 -28.94 0.84
CA GLN A 415 10.77 -27.71 0.49
C GLN A 415 11.74 -28.00 -0.65
N PRO A 416 11.96 -27.05 -1.58
CA PRO A 416 13.04 -27.19 -2.55
C PRO A 416 14.37 -27.38 -1.80
N SER A 417 15.09 -28.45 -2.15
CA SER A 417 16.47 -28.67 -1.72
C SER A 417 17.31 -27.44 -2.05
N GLU A 418 18.23 -27.08 -1.15
CA GLU A 418 19.12 -25.91 -1.19
C GLU A 418 19.26 -25.21 -2.56
N GLY A 419 18.91 -23.91 -2.60
CA GLY A 419 19.07 -23.08 -3.79
C GLY A 419 17.98 -22.03 -4.02
N GLY A 420 16.85 -22.11 -3.31
CA GLY A 420 15.70 -21.21 -3.47
C GLY A 420 15.04 -21.28 -4.86
N LEU A 421 13.92 -20.58 -5.07
CA LEU A 421 13.39 -20.42 -6.43
C LEU A 421 14.33 -19.54 -7.26
N LYS A 422 14.24 -19.67 -8.59
CA LYS A 422 14.73 -18.66 -9.54
C LYS A 422 13.52 -17.89 -10.05
N PRO A 423 13.09 -16.80 -9.37
CA PRO A 423 11.83 -16.16 -9.69
C PRO A 423 11.84 -15.62 -11.12
N HIS A 424 10.73 -15.80 -11.84
CA HIS A 424 10.52 -15.34 -13.21
C HIS A 424 10.95 -13.89 -13.38
N TRP A 425 10.46 -12.99 -12.51
CA TRP A 425 10.76 -11.56 -12.62
C TRP A 425 12.23 -11.22 -12.40
N ARG A 426 12.96 -11.97 -11.57
CA ARG A 426 14.41 -11.81 -11.44
C ARG A 426 15.12 -12.14 -12.76
N THR A 427 14.68 -13.19 -13.44
CA THR A 427 15.21 -13.59 -14.75
C THR A 427 14.88 -12.56 -15.83
N VAL A 428 13.63 -12.08 -15.86
CA VAL A 428 13.19 -11.01 -16.78
C VAL A 428 14.04 -9.76 -16.59
N ARG A 429 14.25 -9.32 -15.34
CA ARG A 429 15.06 -8.13 -15.05
C ARG A 429 16.51 -8.28 -15.46
N ARG A 430 17.13 -9.42 -15.16
CA ARG A 430 18.51 -9.70 -15.59
C ARG A 430 18.66 -9.62 -17.11
N ASP A 431 17.76 -10.28 -17.84
CA ASP A 431 17.81 -10.29 -19.31
C ASP A 431 17.50 -8.91 -19.90
N LEU A 432 16.62 -8.13 -19.27
CA LEU A 432 16.35 -6.74 -19.65
C LEU A 432 17.58 -5.85 -19.42
N THR A 433 18.26 -6.01 -18.28
CA THR A 433 19.51 -5.28 -17.98
C THR A 433 20.57 -5.62 -19.02
N ALA A 434 20.85 -6.91 -19.27
CA ALA A 434 21.85 -7.33 -20.24
C ALA A 434 21.55 -6.79 -21.65
N TRP A 435 20.29 -6.85 -22.08
CA TRP A 435 19.88 -6.27 -23.37
C TRP A 435 20.09 -4.75 -23.41
N ALA A 436 19.81 -4.05 -22.31
CA ALA A 436 20.00 -2.61 -22.23
C ALA A 436 21.49 -2.22 -22.23
N GLU A 437 22.36 -3.01 -21.60
CA GLU A 437 23.81 -2.83 -21.64
C GLU A 437 24.35 -2.98 -23.06
N GLU A 438 23.97 -4.03 -23.79
CA GLU A 438 24.32 -4.20 -25.21
C GLU A 438 23.87 -3.00 -26.06
N ARG A 439 22.70 -2.43 -25.74
CA ARG A 439 22.16 -1.27 -26.46
C ARG A 439 22.90 0.03 -26.18
N ARG A 440 23.57 0.17 -25.04
CA ARG A 440 24.45 1.32 -24.75
C ARG A 440 25.65 1.38 -25.70
N GLU A 441 26.05 0.26 -26.26
CA GLU A 441 27.16 0.18 -27.23
C GLU A 441 26.70 0.35 -28.68
N SER A 442 25.38 0.51 -28.90
CA SER A 442 24.75 0.63 -30.22
C SER A 442 24.33 2.07 -30.55
N GLU A 443 23.63 2.25 -31.67
CA GLU A 443 23.04 3.54 -32.07
C GLU A 443 21.97 4.05 -31.09
N ASP A 444 21.44 3.20 -30.20
CA ASP A 444 20.42 3.56 -29.21
C ASP A 444 20.98 4.20 -27.92
N TRP A 445 22.30 4.35 -27.78
CA TRP A 445 22.97 4.77 -26.54
C TRP A 445 22.38 6.06 -25.93
N TYR A 446 21.96 7.01 -26.76
CA TYR A 446 21.43 8.30 -26.34
C TYR A 446 20.05 8.20 -25.64
N GLN A 447 19.42 7.03 -25.65
CA GLN A 447 18.13 6.78 -25.00
C GLN A 447 18.27 6.07 -23.65
N LEU A 448 19.49 5.72 -23.25
CA LEU A 448 19.78 4.94 -22.05
C LEU A 448 20.73 5.75 -21.14
N PRO A 449 20.56 5.69 -19.81
CA PRO A 449 21.53 6.25 -18.87
C PRO A 449 22.83 5.45 -18.95
N GLY A 450 23.97 6.01 -18.54
CA GLY A 450 25.27 5.32 -18.50
C GLY A 450 26.44 6.30 -18.65
N ASP A 451 27.67 5.79 -18.71
CA ASP A 451 28.91 6.61 -18.71
C ASP A 451 28.98 7.62 -19.85
N GLN A 452 28.36 7.32 -20.99
CA GLN A 452 28.33 8.20 -22.16
C GLN A 452 27.25 9.29 -22.09
N MET A 453 26.34 9.21 -21.10
CA MET A 453 25.19 10.09 -20.92
C MET A 453 25.44 11.08 -19.78
N SER A 454 26.02 12.24 -20.08
CA SER A 454 26.14 13.35 -19.11
C SER A 454 24.87 14.20 -19.06
N GLY A 455 24.82 15.14 -18.12
CA GLY A 455 23.74 16.12 -18.00
C GLY A 455 23.47 16.89 -19.30
N LEU A 456 24.50 17.20 -20.10
CA LEU A 456 24.30 17.91 -21.37
C LEU A 456 23.51 17.06 -22.39
N GLN A 457 23.94 15.81 -22.63
CA GLN A 457 23.26 14.93 -23.59
C GLN A 457 21.82 14.62 -23.11
N ALA A 458 21.65 14.35 -21.82
CA ALA A 458 20.34 14.12 -21.21
C ALA A 458 19.42 15.34 -21.40
N ALA A 459 19.93 16.56 -21.27
CA ALA A 459 19.15 17.79 -21.46
C ALA A 459 18.72 18.00 -22.91
N VAL A 460 19.61 17.72 -23.88
CA VAL A 460 19.27 17.75 -25.31
C VAL A 460 18.13 16.78 -25.62
N VAL A 461 18.24 15.53 -25.16
CA VAL A 461 17.19 14.51 -25.35
C VAL A 461 15.89 14.92 -24.65
N ALA A 462 15.96 15.40 -23.41
CA ALA A 462 14.80 15.80 -22.62
C ALA A 462 14.02 16.95 -23.29
N ILE A 463 14.72 17.98 -23.74
CA ILE A 463 14.11 19.13 -24.43
C ILE A 463 13.47 18.70 -25.74
N LEU A 464 14.09 17.79 -26.49
CA LEU A 464 13.59 17.32 -27.80
C LEU A 464 12.53 16.21 -27.69
N SER A 465 12.36 15.57 -26.53
CA SER A 465 11.44 14.45 -26.31
C SER A 465 9.96 14.74 -26.65
N GLY A 466 9.55 16.02 -26.64
CA GLY A 466 8.19 16.45 -26.97
C GLY A 466 7.99 16.96 -28.40
N THR A 467 8.96 16.74 -29.30
CA THR A 467 8.86 17.08 -30.73
C THR A 467 8.78 15.84 -31.60
N ARG A 468 8.12 15.94 -32.76
CA ARG A 468 8.12 14.86 -33.76
C ARG A 468 9.47 14.87 -34.49
N ILE A 469 10.42 14.13 -33.95
CA ILE A 469 11.77 13.94 -34.52
C ILE A 469 11.96 12.45 -34.74
N GLN A 470 12.52 12.06 -35.89
CA GLN A 470 12.83 10.66 -36.13
C GLN A 470 13.97 10.21 -35.22
N PRO A 471 13.98 8.95 -34.74
CA PRO A 471 15.05 8.46 -33.86
C PRO A 471 16.46 8.71 -34.42
N THR A 472 16.67 8.45 -35.71
CA THR A 472 17.96 8.68 -36.39
C THR A 472 18.40 10.14 -36.34
N GLN A 473 17.49 11.08 -36.59
CA GLN A 473 17.77 12.51 -36.50
C GLN A 473 18.11 12.95 -35.08
N LEU A 474 17.41 12.40 -34.07
CA LEU A 474 17.72 12.69 -32.68
C LEU A 474 19.10 12.13 -32.29
N ALA A 475 19.46 10.94 -32.78
CA ALA A 475 20.78 10.35 -32.56
C ALA A 475 21.88 11.25 -33.14
N GLU A 476 21.75 11.67 -34.40
CA GLU A 476 22.68 12.62 -35.06
C GLU A 476 22.83 13.92 -34.27
N MET A 477 21.73 14.46 -33.74
CA MET A 477 21.77 15.67 -32.92
C MET A 477 22.52 15.45 -31.60
N VAL A 478 22.30 14.34 -30.91
CA VAL A 478 22.97 14.07 -29.62
C VAL A 478 24.45 13.72 -29.83
N GLU A 479 24.82 13.12 -30.96
CA GLU A 479 26.22 12.88 -31.33
C GLU A 479 27.06 14.17 -31.40
N ILE A 480 26.47 15.30 -31.82
CA ILE A 480 27.14 16.61 -31.86
C ILE A 480 27.74 16.99 -30.51
N VAL A 481 27.10 16.59 -29.42
CA VAL A 481 27.51 16.91 -28.05
C VAL A 481 28.14 15.73 -27.32
N ARG A 482 28.34 14.57 -27.95
CA ARG A 482 28.89 13.38 -27.28
C ARG A 482 30.28 13.65 -26.69
N GLY A 483 30.50 13.20 -25.45
CA GLY A 483 31.76 13.42 -24.73
C GLY A 483 31.99 14.84 -24.22
N GLN A 484 31.09 15.80 -24.50
CA GLN A 484 31.21 17.17 -24.00
C GLN A 484 30.58 17.29 -22.61
N THR A 485 31.28 18.00 -21.72
CA THR A 485 30.83 18.32 -20.35
C THR A 485 30.31 19.75 -20.21
N SER A 486 30.54 20.60 -21.22
CA SER A 486 29.99 21.95 -21.33
C SER A 486 29.53 22.21 -22.77
N LEU A 487 28.52 23.06 -22.92
CA LEU A 487 27.99 23.42 -24.24
C LEU A 487 28.71 24.65 -24.77
N SER A 488 29.45 24.50 -25.87
CA SER A 488 30.04 25.62 -26.60
C SER A 488 29.03 26.31 -27.54
N LYS A 489 29.27 27.58 -27.86
CA LYS A 489 28.46 28.32 -28.84
C LYS A 489 28.44 27.64 -30.22
N ALA A 490 29.58 27.11 -30.68
CA ALA A 490 29.68 26.42 -31.96
C ALA A 490 28.87 25.10 -31.98
N ALA A 491 28.87 24.35 -30.88
CA ALA A 491 28.05 23.16 -30.74
C ALA A 491 26.55 23.50 -30.76
N LEU A 492 26.13 24.60 -30.13
CA LEU A 492 24.75 25.06 -30.17
C LEU A 492 24.30 25.50 -31.57
N GLU A 493 25.16 26.19 -32.32
CA GLU A 493 24.88 26.58 -33.72
C GLU A 493 24.70 25.32 -34.59
N THR A 494 25.56 24.31 -34.40
CA THR A 494 25.48 23.02 -35.12
C THR A 494 24.20 22.26 -34.74
N LEU A 495 23.85 22.18 -33.45
CA LEU A 495 22.59 21.59 -32.98
C LEU A 495 21.36 22.29 -33.58
N THR A 496 21.40 23.62 -33.65
CA THR A 496 20.31 24.42 -34.21
C THR A 496 20.16 24.19 -35.71
N ALA A 497 21.27 24.03 -36.44
CA ALA A 497 21.26 23.70 -37.86
C ALA A 497 20.74 22.27 -38.12
N ALA A 498 21.08 21.31 -37.26
CA ALA A 498 20.64 19.91 -37.37
C ALA A 498 19.16 19.69 -37.00
N ALA A 499 18.52 20.64 -36.31
CA ALA A 499 17.13 20.51 -35.87
C ALA A 499 16.15 20.50 -37.07
N PRO A 500 15.31 19.44 -37.24
CA PRO A 500 14.57 19.19 -38.48
C PRO A 500 13.32 20.07 -38.66
N SER A 501 12.98 20.90 -37.68
CA SER A 501 11.79 21.76 -37.72
C SER A 501 11.99 23.02 -36.88
N GLU A 502 11.23 24.08 -37.17
CA GLU A 502 11.22 25.30 -36.37
C GLU A 502 10.82 25.05 -34.91
N ALA A 503 9.93 24.07 -34.67
CA ALA A 503 9.58 23.65 -33.32
C ALA A 503 10.79 23.03 -32.58
N ALA A 504 11.59 22.22 -33.26
CA ALA A 504 12.82 21.65 -32.70
C ALA A 504 13.87 22.74 -32.45
N LYS A 505 14.08 23.66 -33.40
CA LYS A 505 15.00 24.81 -33.24
C LYS A 505 14.64 25.69 -32.05
N ALA A 506 13.36 26.04 -31.90
CA ALA A 506 12.87 26.83 -30.77
C ALA A 506 13.13 26.15 -29.42
N ARG A 507 13.12 24.81 -29.40
CA ARG A 507 13.46 24.04 -28.20
C ARG A 507 14.97 24.01 -27.94
N VAL A 508 15.79 23.75 -28.96
CA VAL A 508 17.26 23.81 -28.85
C VAL A 508 17.73 25.19 -28.38
N ALA A 509 17.08 26.27 -28.81
CA ALA A 509 17.40 27.64 -28.40
C ALA A 509 17.34 27.87 -26.87
N ARG A 510 16.61 27.02 -26.12
CA ARG A 510 16.59 27.07 -24.64
C ARG A 510 17.96 26.78 -24.04
N LEU A 511 18.83 26.05 -24.73
CA LEU A 511 20.20 25.74 -24.29
C LEU A 511 21.14 26.96 -24.32
N THR A 512 20.72 28.08 -24.92
CA THR A 512 21.51 29.33 -24.93
C THR A 512 21.83 29.83 -23.51
N THR A 513 20.98 29.52 -22.53
CA THR A 513 21.13 29.97 -21.14
C THR A 513 22.25 29.25 -20.38
N VAL A 514 22.73 28.11 -20.90
CA VAL A 514 23.71 27.22 -20.24
C VAL A 514 25.04 27.13 -21.00
N ILE A 515 25.26 27.98 -22.00
CA ILE A 515 26.54 28.04 -22.75
C ILE A 515 27.68 28.29 -21.77
N ASP A 516 28.75 27.50 -21.90
CA ASP A 516 29.97 27.54 -21.09
C ASP A 516 29.75 27.37 -19.56
N GLN A 517 28.59 26.87 -19.13
CA GLN A 517 28.26 26.62 -17.72
C GLN A 517 28.30 25.13 -17.40
N SER A 518 29.47 24.59 -17.06
CA SER A 518 29.62 23.18 -16.65
C SER A 518 28.94 22.87 -15.31
N SER A 519 28.97 23.81 -14.36
CA SER A 519 28.43 23.63 -13.00
C SER A 519 26.89 23.60 -12.91
N VAL A 520 26.20 23.86 -14.02
CA VAL A 520 24.74 23.75 -14.09
C VAL A 520 24.32 22.28 -14.07
N TRP A 521 25.11 21.39 -14.66
CA TRP A 521 24.80 19.97 -14.77
C TRP A 521 24.91 19.21 -13.45
N ASP A 522 25.61 19.77 -12.46
CA ASP A 522 25.77 19.18 -11.12
C ASP A 522 24.51 19.31 -10.25
N ASN A 523 23.51 20.07 -10.69
CA ASN A 523 22.31 20.35 -9.91
C ASN A 523 21.05 20.33 -10.77
N GLU A 524 20.20 19.31 -10.56
CA GLU A 524 18.95 19.10 -11.30
C GLU A 524 18.01 20.33 -11.27
N GLU A 525 17.91 21.01 -10.12
CA GLU A 525 17.04 22.17 -9.96
C GLU A 525 17.52 23.34 -10.81
N LYS A 526 18.84 23.56 -10.89
CA LYS A 526 19.43 24.58 -11.79
C LYS A 526 19.13 24.26 -13.25
N VAL A 527 19.28 22.99 -13.67
CA VAL A 527 18.97 22.58 -15.04
C VAL A 527 17.49 22.83 -15.35
N ARG A 528 16.59 22.41 -14.46
CA ARG A 528 15.15 22.58 -14.61
C ARG A 528 14.76 24.05 -14.75
N GLU A 529 15.29 24.92 -13.89
CA GLU A 529 14.99 26.36 -13.89
C GLU A 529 15.56 27.08 -15.10
N GLN A 530 16.85 26.90 -15.38
CA GLN A 530 17.53 27.62 -16.46
C GLN A 530 17.05 27.18 -17.86
N LEU A 531 16.79 25.89 -18.04
CA LEU A 531 16.25 25.37 -19.29
C LEU A 531 14.72 25.42 -19.34
N LYS A 532 14.05 25.81 -18.24
CA LYS A 532 12.58 25.86 -18.11
C LYS A 532 11.91 24.50 -18.43
N LEU A 533 12.50 23.40 -17.98
CA LEU A 533 12.02 22.05 -18.29
C LEU A 533 10.58 21.86 -17.81
N LYS A 534 9.71 21.41 -18.72
CA LYS A 534 8.36 20.97 -18.35
C LYS A 534 8.45 19.69 -17.50
N PRO A 535 7.42 19.36 -16.68
CA PRO A 535 7.46 18.16 -15.83
C PRO A 535 7.84 16.86 -16.56
N ALA A 536 7.31 16.64 -17.78
CA ALA A 536 7.64 15.47 -18.58
C ALA A 536 9.09 15.48 -19.09
N GLU A 537 9.62 16.66 -19.46
CA GLU A 537 11.00 16.84 -19.91
C GLU A 537 11.97 16.61 -18.74
N ALA A 538 11.67 17.18 -17.57
CA ALA A 538 12.43 16.98 -16.35
C ALA A 538 12.49 15.49 -15.95
N THR A 539 11.40 14.74 -16.12
CA THR A 539 11.40 13.30 -15.82
C THR A 539 12.31 12.52 -16.77
N VAL A 540 12.33 12.86 -18.07
CA VAL A 540 13.25 12.22 -19.04
C VAL A 540 14.70 12.57 -18.72
N TYR A 541 14.98 13.83 -18.38
CA TYR A 541 16.31 14.27 -17.98
C TYR A 541 16.83 13.45 -16.79
N ARG A 542 16.05 13.42 -15.70
CA ARG A 542 16.34 12.68 -14.46
C ARG A 542 16.62 11.20 -14.71
N LEU A 543 15.78 10.55 -15.53
CA LEU A 543 15.96 9.15 -15.91
C LEU A 543 17.29 8.93 -16.64
N LEU A 544 17.65 9.80 -17.58
CA LEU A 544 18.87 9.66 -18.39
C LEU A 544 20.16 9.99 -17.63
N VAL A 545 20.11 10.87 -16.63
CA VAL A 545 21.23 11.09 -15.71
C VAL A 545 21.36 9.99 -14.64
N GLY A 546 20.52 8.95 -14.69
CA GLY A 546 20.63 7.76 -13.85
C GLY A 546 19.85 7.83 -12.54
N GLU A 547 18.86 8.70 -12.41
CA GLU A 547 18.01 8.73 -11.22
C GLU A 547 17.02 7.55 -11.20
N ASP A 548 16.89 6.86 -10.07
CA ASP A 548 15.91 5.79 -9.87
C ASP A 548 14.50 6.35 -9.71
N LEU A 549 13.77 6.41 -10.82
CA LEU A 549 12.36 6.83 -10.87
C LEU A 549 11.52 5.90 -11.75
N LEU A 550 10.22 5.84 -11.50
CA LEU A 550 9.27 5.17 -12.39
C LEU A 550 8.69 6.16 -13.40
N TRP A 551 9.04 5.99 -14.66
CA TRP A 551 8.46 6.78 -15.75
C TRP A 551 7.15 6.15 -16.25
N ILE A 552 6.04 6.88 -16.09
CA ILE A 552 4.69 6.41 -16.44
C ILE A 552 4.32 6.88 -17.84
N GLY A 553 4.98 6.33 -18.84
CA GLY A 553 4.61 6.54 -20.24
C GLY A 553 3.75 5.42 -20.79
N GLN A 554 2.88 5.75 -21.74
CA GLN A 554 1.98 4.78 -22.40
C GLN A 554 2.74 3.60 -23.04
N GLY A 555 3.95 3.82 -23.56
CA GLY A 555 4.80 2.75 -24.09
C GLY A 555 5.23 1.75 -23.02
N ALA A 556 5.77 2.24 -21.91
CA ALA A 556 6.25 1.40 -20.81
C ALA A 556 5.09 0.67 -20.11
N LEU A 557 3.98 1.37 -19.85
CA LEU A 557 2.78 0.75 -19.28
C LEU A 557 2.27 -0.40 -20.15
N ARG A 558 2.23 -0.23 -21.47
CA ARG A 558 1.79 -1.29 -22.40
C ARG A 558 2.73 -2.49 -22.42
N VAL A 559 4.05 -2.27 -22.34
CA VAL A 559 5.03 -3.36 -22.19
C VAL A 559 4.73 -4.13 -20.91
N ALA A 560 4.54 -3.42 -19.79
CA ALA A 560 4.24 -4.02 -18.50
C ALA A 560 2.92 -4.82 -18.52
N ALA A 561 1.83 -4.20 -18.97
CA ALA A 561 0.52 -4.83 -19.05
C ALA A 561 0.55 -6.11 -19.91
N ARG A 562 1.19 -6.07 -21.09
CA ARG A 562 1.30 -7.25 -21.97
C ARG A 562 2.17 -8.38 -21.41
N LEU A 563 3.23 -8.05 -20.68
CA LEU A 563 4.06 -9.05 -19.98
C LEU A 563 3.29 -9.71 -18.85
N HIS A 564 2.52 -8.92 -18.10
CA HIS A 564 1.67 -9.40 -17.02
C HIS A 564 0.38 -10.09 -17.51
N GLY A 565 -0.04 -9.84 -18.75
CA GLY A 565 -1.34 -10.27 -19.27
C GLY A 565 -2.53 -9.48 -18.71
N SER A 566 -2.31 -8.24 -18.26
CA SER A 566 -3.30 -7.33 -17.69
C SER A 566 -3.75 -6.27 -18.72
N ASP A 567 -4.82 -5.53 -18.39
CA ASP A 567 -5.30 -4.36 -19.15
C ASP A 567 -4.93 -3.02 -18.48
N SER A 568 -3.91 -3.03 -17.60
CA SER A 568 -3.56 -1.89 -16.74
C SER A 568 -3.01 -0.67 -17.50
N ASP A 569 -2.62 -0.84 -18.76
CA ASP A 569 -2.26 0.26 -19.66
C ASP A 569 -3.48 1.01 -20.20
N ARG A 570 -4.67 0.40 -20.14
CA ARG A 570 -5.96 0.98 -20.54
C ARG A 570 -6.75 1.46 -19.34
N THR A 571 -6.79 0.67 -18.26
CA THR A 571 -7.55 0.93 -17.03
C THR A 571 -6.63 1.17 -15.83
N ASN A 572 -7.01 2.07 -14.90
CA ASN A 572 -6.28 2.26 -13.62
C ASN A 572 -4.76 2.51 -13.75
N ARG A 573 -4.34 3.22 -14.81
CA ARG A 573 -2.93 3.49 -15.17
C ARG A 573 -2.04 3.98 -14.01
N LEU A 574 -2.60 4.74 -13.07
CA LEU A 574 -1.87 5.34 -11.96
C LEU A 574 -1.78 4.45 -10.71
N SER A 575 -2.58 3.38 -10.61
CA SER A 575 -2.47 2.40 -9.54
C SER A 575 -1.90 1.09 -10.08
N ASP A 576 -2.68 0.38 -10.89
CA ASP A 576 -2.40 -1.00 -11.28
C ASP A 576 -1.25 -1.04 -12.29
N GLY A 577 -1.22 -0.07 -13.21
CA GLY A 577 -0.12 0.10 -14.15
C GLY A 577 1.23 0.43 -13.50
N ARG A 578 1.23 1.10 -12.34
CA ARG A 578 2.46 1.32 -11.57
C ARG A 578 2.96 0.02 -10.94
N VAL A 579 2.05 -0.81 -10.41
CA VAL A 579 2.38 -2.10 -9.80
C VAL A 579 2.98 -3.06 -10.84
N ASP A 580 2.46 -3.09 -12.07
CA ASP A 580 3.03 -3.90 -13.15
C ASP A 580 4.45 -3.41 -13.53
N LEU A 581 4.69 -2.09 -13.54
CA LEU A 581 6.03 -1.54 -13.79
C LEU A 581 7.03 -1.86 -12.68
N VAL A 582 6.59 -1.85 -11.41
CA VAL A 582 7.43 -2.15 -10.24
C VAL A 582 8.18 -3.48 -10.40
N LYS A 583 7.50 -4.52 -10.90
CA LYS A 583 8.08 -5.86 -11.11
C LYS A 583 9.18 -5.90 -12.16
N LEU A 584 9.01 -5.12 -13.23
CA LEU A 584 9.94 -5.08 -14.36
C LEU A 584 11.13 -4.17 -14.11
N VAL A 585 10.93 -3.08 -13.37
CA VAL A 585 12.01 -2.10 -13.14
C VAL A 585 12.87 -2.50 -11.94
N GLY A 586 12.34 -3.21 -10.93
CA GLY A 586 13.08 -3.50 -9.68
C GLY A 586 13.52 -2.22 -8.99
N ALA A 587 14.55 -2.18 -8.15
CA ALA A 587 15.15 -0.98 -7.58
C ALA A 587 16.69 -0.98 -7.84
N GLY A 588 17.42 -0.03 -7.24
CA GLY A 588 18.88 -0.05 -7.23
C GLY A 588 19.53 0.54 -8.49
N GLU A 589 20.83 0.30 -8.65
CA GLU A 589 21.66 0.98 -9.67
C GLU A 589 21.22 0.70 -11.12
N ASP A 590 20.66 -0.49 -11.39
CA ASP A 590 20.17 -0.86 -12.72
C ASP A 590 18.73 -0.41 -13.02
N ALA A 591 17.98 0.07 -12.01
CA ALA A 591 16.60 0.49 -12.21
C ALA A 591 16.42 1.59 -13.27
N PRO A 592 17.23 2.68 -13.29
CA PRO A 592 17.15 3.69 -14.34
C PRO A 592 17.39 3.08 -15.73
N LEU A 593 18.35 2.16 -15.85
CA LEU A 593 18.64 1.48 -17.12
C LEU A 593 17.46 0.62 -17.58
N ARG A 594 16.88 -0.20 -16.69
CA ARG A 594 15.70 -1.02 -16.98
C ARG A 594 14.50 -0.15 -17.37
N MET A 595 14.27 0.97 -16.69
CA MET A 595 13.18 1.90 -17.00
C MET A 595 13.36 2.56 -18.38
N ALA A 596 14.58 2.99 -18.71
CA ALA A 596 14.91 3.54 -20.02
C ALA A 596 14.78 2.47 -21.14
N ALA A 597 15.18 1.23 -20.86
CA ALA A 597 15.00 0.09 -21.75
C ALA A 597 13.52 -0.19 -22.03
N LEU A 598 12.64 -0.16 -21.01
CA LEU A 598 11.20 -0.31 -21.21
C LEU A 598 10.60 0.82 -22.07
N ARG A 599 11.09 2.05 -21.91
CA ARG A 599 10.69 3.17 -22.77
C ARG A 599 11.08 2.91 -24.23
N LEU A 600 12.33 2.49 -24.47
CA LEU A 600 12.84 2.12 -25.80
C LEU A 600 12.06 0.96 -26.41
N ILE A 601 11.79 -0.09 -25.62
CA ILE A 601 11.02 -1.25 -26.07
C ILE A 601 9.60 -0.84 -26.45
N GLY A 602 8.97 0.00 -25.62
CA GLY A 602 7.62 0.50 -25.84
C GLY A 602 7.47 1.35 -27.10
N SER A 603 8.51 2.10 -27.50
CA SER A 603 8.49 2.88 -28.75
C SER A 603 8.87 2.07 -29.97
N SER A 604 9.85 1.19 -29.87
CA SER A 604 10.49 0.56 -31.03
C SER A 604 9.87 -0.79 -31.41
N PHE A 605 9.47 -1.60 -30.43
CA PHE A 605 9.04 -2.99 -30.65
C PHE A 605 7.58 -3.22 -30.23
N CYS A 606 7.27 -2.92 -28.97
CA CYS A 606 5.95 -3.17 -28.37
C CYS A 606 4.97 -2.04 -28.72
N ARG A 607 4.73 -1.82 -30.02
CA ARG A 607 3.87 -0.74 -30.52
C ARG A 607 2.39 -1.02 -30.24
N ALA A 608 1.58 0.03 -30.27
CA ALA A 608 0.13 -0.08 -30.07
C ALA A 608 -0.54 -0.86 -31.22
N LYS A 609 -0.10 -0.60 -32.46
CA LYS A 609 -0.46 -1.32 -33.67
C LYS A 609 0.77 -2.06 -34.20
N GLU A 610 0.57 -3.25 -34.76
CA GLU A 610 1.63 -4.06 -35.38
C GLU A 610 2.91 -4.19 -34.52
N PRO A 611 2.80 -4.78 -33.31
CA PRO A 611 3.97 -4.98 -32.46
C PRO A 611 4.93 -5.99 -33.08
N LEU A 612 6.22 -5.68 -33.04
CA LEU A 612 7.29 -6.52 -33.57
C LEU A 612 7.69 -7.59 -32.53
N CYS A 613 6.76 -8.51 -32.25
CA CYS A 613 6.94 -9.51 -31.19
C CYS A 613 8.09 -10.49 -31.46
N GLU A 614 8.40 -10.80 -32.71
CA GLU A 614 9.46 -11.76 -33.07
C GLU A 614 10.87 -11.29 -32.68
N VAL A 615 11.11 -9.98 -32.77
CA VAL A 615 12.40 -9.33 -32.46
C VAL A 615 12.40 -8.61 -31.12
N CYS A 616 11.29 -8.66 -30.36
CA CYS A 616 11.21 -8.06 -29.04
C CYS A 616 12.04 -8.88 -28.03
N PRO A 617 12.95 -8.24 -27.25
CA PRO A 617 13.82 -8.95 -26.31
C PRO A 617 13.06 -9.64 -25.17
N LEU A 618 11.84 -9.15 -24.87
CA LEU A 618 10.98 -9.68 -23.81
C LEU A 618 9.92 -10.66 -24.34
N SER A 619 9.94 -11.00 -25.63
CA SER A 619 8.91 -11.82 -26.28
C SER A 619 8.74 -13.20 -25.65
N LYS A 620 9.83 -13.83 -25.20
CA LYS A 620 9.83 -15.12 -24.51
C LYS A 620 9.15 -15.10 -23.13
N TYR A 621 8.95 -13.91 -22.55
CA TYR A 621 8.30 -13.72 -21.26
C TYR A 621 6.87 -13.16 -21.40
N CYS A 622 6.47 -12.76 -22.61
CA CYS A 622 5.24 -12.03 -22.84
C CYS A 622 4.02 -12.95 -22.90
N VAL A 623 3.17 -12.89 -21.86
CA VAL A 623 1.91 -13.65 -21.80
C VAL A 623 0.97 -13.26 -22.94
N ALA A 624 0.95 -11.99 -23.36
CA ALA A 624 0.08 -11.53 -24.44
C ALA A 624 0.56 -11.91 -25.85
N ARG A 625 1.73 -12.55 -26.01
CA ARG A 625 2.30 -12.88 -27.33
C ARG A 625 1.32 -13.66 -28.21
N GLU A 626 0.68 -14.69 -27.66
CA GLU A 626 -0.25 -15.56 -28.39
C GLU A 626 -1.57 -14.85 -28.73
N ARG A 627 -2.05 -13.95 -27.86
CA ARG A 627 -3.25 -13.14 -28.10
C ARG A 627 -3.05 -12.17 -29.26
N VAL A 628 -1.89 -11.53 -29.30
CA VAL A 628 -1.56 -10.51 -30.31
C VAL A 628 -1.28 -11.13 -31.69
N SER A 629 -0.81 -12.38 -31.77
CA SER A 629 -0.68 -13.11 -33.04
C SER A 629 -2.00 -13.56 -33.65
N GLY A 630 -3.06 -13.73 -32.83
CA GLY A 630 -4.38 -14.19 -33.27
C GLY A 630 -5.29 -13.10 -33.86
N ASP A 631 -5.08 -11.84 -33.49
CA ASP A 631 -6.00 -10.73 -33.83
C ASP A 631 -5.91 -10.25 -35.30
N LEU A 632 -4.91 -10.71 -36.06
CA LEU A 632 -4.78 -10.31 -37.48
C LEU A 632 -5.89 -10.89 -38.37
N PHE A 633 -6.53 -12.00 -37.99
CA PHE A 633 -7.60 -12.60 -38.79
C PHE A 633 -9.01 -12.11 -38.40
N THR A 634 -9.24 -11.69 -37.16
CA THR A 634 -10.56 -11.26 -36.66
C THR A 634 -10.83 -9.77 -36.88
N ASP A 635 -9.81 -8.90 -36.82
CA ASP A 635 -9.98 -7.46 -37.03
C ASP A 635 -10.20 -7.08 -38.50
N ALA A 636 -9.69 -7.88 -39.44
CA ALA A 636 -9.92 -7.67 -40.87
C ALA A 636 -11.36 -8.02 -41.32
N LEU A 637 -12.08 -8.83 -40.54
CA LEU A 637 -13.42 -9.32 -40.91
C LEU A 637 -14.57 -8.57 -40.21
N THR A 638 -14.33 -7.91 -39.08
CA THR A 638 -15.43 -7.36 -38.27
C THR A 638 -15.65 -5.86 -38.39
N GLY A 639 -14.69 -5.06 -38.87
CA GLY A 639 -14.92 -3.67 -39.27
C GLY A 639 -15.59 -2.76 -38.22
N THR A 640 -15.56 -3.10 -36.93
CA THR A 640 -16.27 -2.38 -35.88
C THR A 640 -15.32 -1.52 -35.06
N HIS A 641 -15.30 -0.23 -35.38
CA HIS A 641 -14.91 0.80 -34.42
C HIS A 641 -15.92 0.79 -33.25
N GLY A 642 -15.55 0.16 -32.14
CA GLY A 642 -16.28 0.26 -30.87
C GLY A 642 -16.10 1.62 -30.19
N ARG A 643 -16.75 2.66 -30.72
CA ARG A 643 -17.35 3.68 -29.84
C ARG A 643 -18.68 3.08 -29.40
N GLU A 644 -18.79 2.70 -28.12
CA GLU A 644 -20.11 2.45 -27.55
C GLU A 644 -20.93 3.73 -27.69
N THR A 645 -21.98 3.64 -28.50
CA THR A 645 -23.02 4.64 -28.61
C THR A 645 -23.79 4.68 -27.29
N VAL A 646 -23.75 5.83 -26.63
CA VAL A 646 -24.65 6.18 -25.52
C VAL A 646 -26.09 5.87 -25.93
N PRO A 647 -26.91 5.19 -25.10
CA PRO A 647 -28.31 4.95 -25.43
C PRO A 647 -29.06 6.28 -25.43
N THR A 648 -29.47 6.74 -26.61
CA THR A 648 -30.48 7.78 -26.76
C THR A 648 -31.80 7.29 -26.18
N GLN A 649 -32.22 7.87 -25.07
CA GLN A 649 -33.59 7.73 -24.55
C GLN A 649 -34.58 8.10 -25.66
N ALA A 650 -35.44 7.14 -26.00
CA ALA A 650 -36.55 7.35 -26.91
C ALA A 650 -37.50 8.40 -26.32
N ARG A 651 -37.62 9.54 -27.00
CA ARG A 651 -38.73 10.48 -26.80
C ARG A 651 -39.97 9.86 -27.44
N GLU A 652 -40.97 9.56 -26.63
CA GLU A 652 -42.31 9.24 -27.11
C GLU A 652 -42.91 10.44 -27.88
N PRO A 653 -43.57 10.20 -29.04
CA PRO A 653 -44.28 11.25 -29.75
C PRO A 653 -45.61 11.57 -29.06
N GLY A 654 -45.87 12.86 -28.88
CA GLY A 654 -46.99 13.39 -28.11
C GLY A 654 -48.37 12.98 -28.61
N ARG A 655 -49.30 12.87 -27.66
CA ARG A 655 -50.74 13.01 -27.89
C ARG A 655 -51.19 14.41 -27.47
N THR A 656 -51.75 15.09 -28.46
CA THR A 656 -52.45 16.37 -28.41
C THR A 656 -53.85 16.26 -27.81
N GLY A 657 -54.28 17.34 -27.14
CA GLY A 657 -55.68 17.71 -26.88
C GLY A 657 -56.20 17.29 -25.51
N GLY A 658 -56.75 18.14 -24.65
CA GLY A 658 -57.15 19.54 -24.73
C GLY A 658 -58.24 19.79 -23.66
N GLN A 659 -58.35 21.04 -23.21
CA GLN A 659 -59.48 21.62 -22.43
C GLN A 659 -59.69 21.01 -21.03
N ARG A 660 -59.81 21.75 -19.92
CA ARG A 660 -60.23 23.11 -19.60
C ARG A 660 -59.55 23.54 -18.31
#